data_AF-A0A3L7RNL8-F1
#
_entry.id   AF-A0A3L7RNL8-F1
#
_cell.length_a   1.000
_cell.length_b   1.000
_cell.length_c   1.000
_cell.angle_alpha   90.00
_cell.angle_beta   90.00
_cell.angle_gamma   90.00
#
_symmetry.space_group_name_H-M   'P 1'
#
loop_
_entity.id
_entity.type
_entity.pdbx_description
1 polymer ?
#
loop_
_entity_poly.entity_id
_entity_poly.type
_entity_poly.pdbx_seq_one_letter_code
_entity_poly.pdbx_strand_id
1 'polypeptide(L)'
;MIQEAISEWLVSTAGSTVAAVLNCAARASKINGLAEALPLGLVSGVVFSKATKGKLERAIGKLEEKYFDGHAPEYSIIERWSAAATEVVRLQLYDVRVKQSLLQRADEMLREVGAEAFAYLSDTSPIGFDSRLTDFGKQLSTAIASSKFDFETLIEARNSISQHDRHSRERRRLERVDMAMRLVRWLGESQSRDEVKSLADAANRHLSEGGYIDWARLTLRSGDPVRELSEAYAQLFDKVTTAREVDSLRFAELLGDWTAAKSTDETIVPVEQVLERMVAPIAAVKPVLVVVIDGMSVAVFRELMADVLGHDWALLAEEGVGLRPALATVPSVTEVSRTSLLTGKLAQGHAPSEKVGFAEHPALLKTCRSGFPPVLFHKASLQETDDSSLAADIRKEIGSAHRKIVGVVVNAVDDHLLKGEQIDTRWSRDEIKVLPVLLHEAKMAGRTVILLSDHGHILDCNAKGKQYEGGERWRIDETNVSEGELKIAGERVVIPETHKLIAPWTEKIRYGIKKNGYHGGVSPQEMVIPIAVLNSSNAFPAGWSEAPVDTPLWWDIASSPTSTEPETILNLKPVEPKPVPSGMLFNVDELVQQAENAAPVDTIPDSTATASKAQAEWISRLLLSHVYDEQKRLGGRSVPADAVITRLLHAIDERGGKITSAALARAIQMPPLRLRGLLAIAQRVFNVDGYEVLSRDDVSDTIQLDRALLLKQFDLVE
;
A
#
# COMPACT_ATOMS: atom_id res chain seq x y z
N MET A 1 40.40 44.61 -12.74
CA MET A 1 40.08 45.61 -11.69
C MET A 1 38.75 45.36 -10.97
N ILE A 2 37.56 45.64 -11.53
CA ILE A 2 36.30 45.48 -10.74
C ILE A 2 36.01 44.02 -10.34
N GLN A 3 36.14 43.06 -11.27
CA GLN A 3 35.94 41.64 -10.96
C GLN A 3 36.95 41.10 -9.95
N GLU A 4 38.22 41.48 -10.05
CA GLU A 4 39.27 41.07 -9.10
C GLU A 4 39.01 41.62 -7.70
N ALA A 5 38.65 42.90 -7.59
CA ALA A 5 38.32 43.51 -6.30
C ALA A 5 37.07 42.88 -5.65
N ILE A 6 36.06 42.53 -6.45
CA ILE A 6 34.86 41.81 -5.96
C ILE A 6 35.24 40.40 -5.51
N SER A 7 36.07 39.68 -6.27
CA SER A 7 36.54 38.35 -5.89
C SER A 7 37.36 38.37 -4.60
N GLU A 8 38.33 39.29 -4.47
CA GLU A 8 39.12 39.46 -3.24
C GLU A 8 38.24 39.77 -2.03
N TRP A 9 37.25 40.66 -2.20
CA TRP A 9 36.29 40.98 -1.15
C TRP A 9 35.44 39.77 -0.75
N LEU A 10 34.87 39.04 -1.71
CA LEU A 10 34.08 37.83 -1.46
C LEU A 10 34.89 36.74 -0.77
N VAL A 11 36.15 36.53 -1.20
CA VAL A 11 37.06 35.55 -0.57
C VAL A 11 37.41 35.96 0.85
N SER A 12 37.69 37.24 1.11
CA SER A 12 37.98 37.72 2.46
C SER A 12 36.78 37.59 3.42
N THR A 13 35.56 37.63 2.88
CA THR A 13 34.32 37.59 3.66
C THR A 13 33.80 36.17 3.88
N ALA A 14 33.87 35.31 2.84
CA ALA A 14 33.24 33.99 2.82
C ALA A 14 34.24 32.82 2.76
N GLY A 15 35.54 33.11 2.77
CA GLY A 15 36.61 32.14 2.96
C GLY A 15 37.12 31.44 1.68
N SER A 16 38.03 30.48 1.89
CA SER A 16 38.80 29.82 0.82
C SER A 16 37.95 28.98 -0.15
N THR A 17 36.79 28.48 0.28
CA THR A 17 35.85 27.78 -0.62
C THR A 17 35.33 28.69 -1.73
N VAL A 18 35.08 29.97 -1.42
CA VAL A 18 34.63 30.93 -2.44
C VAL A 18 35.71 31.20 -3.46
N ALA A 19 36.98 31.18 -3.08
CA ALA A 19 38.09 31.31 -4.02
C ALA A 19 38.09 30.16 -5.04
N ALA A 20 37.90 28.91 -4.59
CA ALA A 20 37.83 27.75 -5.46
C ALA A 20 36.65 27.84 -6.46
N VAL A 21 35.48 28.23 -5.97
CA VAL A 21 34.27 28.40 -6.81
C VAL A 21 34.45 29.51 -7.85
N LEU A 22 34.95 30.68 -7.44
CA LEU A 22 35.16 31.83 -8.33
C LEU A 22 36.24 31.55 -9.38
N ASN A 23 37.32 30.86 -9.01
CA ASN A 23 38.36 30.45 -9.96
C ASN A 23 37.80 29.50 -11.02
N CYS A 24 36.96 28.55 -10.62
CA CYS A 24 36.26 27.67 -11.55
C CYS A 24 35.33 28.46 -12.48
N ALA A 25 34.51 29.36 -11.94
CA ALA A 25 33.58 30.17 -12.73
C ALA A 25 34.30 31.07 -13.74
N ALA A 26 35.40 31.71 -13.33
CA ALA A 26 36.21 32.57 -14.19
C ALA A 26 36.91 31.79 -15.31
N ARG A 27 37.23 30.51 -15.10
CA ARG A 27 37.78 29.64 -16.16
C ARG A 27 36.70 29.21 -17.14
N ALA A 28 35.56 28.73 -16.63
CA ALA A 28 34.47 28.25 -17.46
C ALA A 28 33.92 29.34 -18.41
N SER A 29 33.89 30.60 -17.94
CA SER A 29 33.51 31.75 -18.77
C SER A 29 34.48 32.03 -19.93
N LYS A 30 35.74 31.58 -19.86
CA LYS A 30 36.77 31.80 -20.90
C LYS A 30 36.80 30.69 -21.95
N ILE A 31 36.38 29.47 -21.60
CA ILE A 31 36.50 28.30 -22.48
C ILE A 31 35.19 28.03 -23.23
N ASN A 32 34.05 27.95 -22.51
CA ASN A 32 32.80 27.41 -23.06
C ASN A 32 31.54 28.26 -22.78
N GLY A 33 31.63 29.29 -21.93
CA GLY A 33 30.47 30.10 -21.49
C GLY A 33 29.46 29.35 -20.61
N LEU A 34 29.80 28.14 -20.16
CA LEU A 34 28.95 27.27 -19.33
C LEU A 34 29.14 27.54 -17.84
N ALA A 35 28.07 27.41 -17.05
CA ALA A 35 28.12 27.47 -15.59
C ALA A 35 28.64 26.14 -15.00
N GLU A 36 29.96 25.93 -15.05
CA GLU A 36 30.59 24.65 -14.63
C GLU A 36 30.84 24.53 -13.13
N ALA A 37 30.78 25.63 -12.36
CA ALA A 37 31.10 25.61 -10.94
C ALA A 37 30.14 24.74 -10.10
N LEU A 38 28.85 24.71 -10.46
CA LEU A 38 27.88 23.86 -9.76
C LEU A 38 28.05 22.38 -10.13
N PRO A 39 28.07 21.99 -11.43
CA PRO A 39 28.37 20.62 -11.84
C PRO A 39 29.67 20.09 -11.24
N LEU A 40 30.75 20.88 -11.23
CA LEU A 40 32.03 20.48 -10.68
C LEU A 40 31.98 20.28 -9.16
N GLY A 41 31.25 21.12 -8.42
CA GLY A 41 31.02 20.91 -6.99
C GLY A 41 30.31 19.59 -6.69
N LEU A 42 29.30 19.23 -7.49
CA LEU A 42 28.60 17.94 -7.38
C LEU A 42 29.51 16.75 -7.69
N VAL A 43 30.25 16.81 -8.80
CA VAL A 43 31.22 15.80 -9.23
C VAL A 43 32.30 15.58 -8.17
N SER A 44 32.79 16.67 -7.57
CA SER A 44 33.84 16.60 -6.55
C SER A 44 33.36 15.87 -5.29
N GLY A 45 32.09 16.01 -4.92
CA GLY A 45 31.50 15.23 -3.81
C GLY A 45 31.55 13.73 -4.03
N VAL A 46 31.38 13.28 -5.28
CA VAL A 46 31.49 11.86 -5.64
C VAL A 46 32.94 11.42 -5.68
N VAL A 47 33.78 12.12 -6.46
CA VAL A 47 35.17 11.71 -6.72
C VAL A 47 36.01 11.70 -5.44
N PHE A 48 35.83 12.69 -4.58
CA PHE A 48 36.53 12.82 -3.30
C PHE A 48 35.70 12.31 -2.12
N SER A 49 34.68 11.48 -2.33
CA SER A 49 33.97 10.87 -1.22
C SER A 49 34.90 10.01 -0.35
N LYS A 50 34.61 9.89 0.96
CA LYS A 50 35.32 8.93 1.82
C LYS A 50 35.20 7.49 1.29
N ALA A 51 34.09 7.16 0.62
CA ALA A 51 33.83 5.83 0.05
C ALA A 51 34.69 5.49 -1.18
N THR A 52 35.28 6.50 -1.83
CA THR A 52 36.12 6.36 -3.05
C THR A 52 37.61 6.44 -2.76
N LYS A 53 38.02 6.63 -1.50
CA LYS A 53 39.42 6.63 -1.09
C LYS A 53 40.10 5.33 -1.53
N GLY A 54 41.20 5.43 -2.29
CA GLY A 54 41.91 4.25 -2.80
C GLY A 54 41.37 3.68 -4.11
N LYS A 55 40.31 4.26 -4.70
CA LYS A 55 39.58 3.67 -5.84
C LYS A 55 39.52 4.57 -7.09
N LEU A 56 39.73 5.87 -6.94
CA LEU A 56 39.50 6.89 -7.99
C LEU A 56 40.73 7.76 -8.28
N GLU A 57 41.95 7.32 -7.98
CA GLU A 57 43.19 8.10 -8.19
C GLU A 57 43.33 8.60 -9.64
N ARG A 58 42.98 7.75 -10.61
CA ARG A 58 43.01 8.13 -12.02
C ARG A 58 41.95 9.18 -12.37
N ALA A 59 40.77 9.10 -11.76
CA ALA A 59 39.70 10.08 -11.97
C ALA A 59 40.05 11.41 -11.30
N ILE A 60 40.65 11.38 -10.10
CA ILE A 60 41.19 12.55 -9.41
C ILE A 60 42.22 13.25 -10.30
N GLY A 61 43.23 12.54 -10.83
CA GLY A 61 44.24 13.15 -11.70
C GLY A 61 43.65 13.80 -12.97
N LYS A 62 42.65 13.16 -13.60
CA LYS A 62 41.94 13.75 -14.73
C LYS A 62 41.13 14.99 -14.35
N LEU A 63 40.51 14.98 -13.16
CA LEU A 63 39.75 16.11 -12.64
C LEU A 63 40.69 17.29 -12.31
N GLU A 64 41.86 17.00 -11.75
CA GLU A 64 42.92 17.98 -11.49
C GLU A 64 43.43 18.62 -12.76
N GLU A 65 43.84 17.82 -13.74
CA GLU A 65 44.35 18.29 -15.03
C GLU A 65 43.32 19.13 -15.78
N LYS A 66 42.07 18.67 -15.83
CA LYS A 66 41.03 19.28 -16.66
C LYS A 66 40.32 20.46 -15.98
N TYR A 67 40.16 20.41 -14.66
CA TYR A 67 39.29 21.33 -13.92
C TYR A 67 39.97 22.07 -12.76
N PHE A 68 41.14 21.66 -12.27
CA PHE A 68 41.83 22.30 -11.15
C PHE A 68 43.27 22.80 -11.44
N ASP A 69 43.68 23.01 -12.69
CA ASP A 69 45.07 23.42 -13.05
C ASP A 69 46.15 22.52 -12.43
N GLY A 70 45.87 21.23 -12.37
CA GLY A 70 46.81 20.21 -11.88
C GLY A 70 46.91 20.08 -10.36
N HIS A 71 46.14 20.85 -9.58
CA HIS A 71 46.14 20.74 -8.11
C HIS A 71 44.72 20.82 -7.53
N ALA A 72 44.21 19.72 -6.98
CA ALA A 72 42.90 19.73 -6.32
C ALA A 72 42.90 20.65 -5.08
N PRO A 73 41.77 21.33 -4.80
CA PRO A 73 41.59 22.01 -3.52
C PRO A 73 41.68 21.05 -2.34
N GLU A 74 41.91 21.58 -1.14
CA GLU A 74 41.87 20.76 0.08
C GLU A 74 40.52 20.05 0.24
N TYR A 75 40.55 18.86 0.87
CA TYR A 75 39.36 18.06 1.11
C TYR A 75 38.21 18.83 1.79
N SER A 76 38.55 19.66 2.79
CA SER A 76 37.57 20.50 3.52
C SER A 76 36.91 21.56 2.63
N ILE A 77 37.60 22.01 1.57
CA ILE A 77 37.06 22.95 0.59
C ILE A 77 36.10 22.21 -0.34
N ILE A 78 36.49 21.01 -0.80
CA ILE A 78 35.67 20.16 -1.67
C ILE A 78 34.37 19.75 -0.97
N GLU A 79 34.44 19.32 0.28
CA GLU A 79 33.27 18.93 1.09
C GLU A 79 32.28 20.10 1.21
N ARG A 80 32.77 21.30 1.56
CA ARG A 80 31.93 22.51 1.65
C ARG A 80 31.35 22.94 0.31
N TRP A 81 32.14 22.89 -0.77
CA TRP A 81 31.65 23.22 -2.11
C TRP A 81 30.58 22.21 -2.56
N SER A 82 30.80 20.92 -2.36
CA SER A 82 29.84 19.88 -2.72
C SER A 82 28.52 20.03 -1.95
N ALA A 83 28.59 20.29 -0.64
CA ALA A 83 27.41 20.57 0.17
C ALA A 83 26.64 21.80 -0.35
N ALA A 84 27.34 22.91 -0.62
CA ALA A 84 26.73 24.11 -1.16
C ALA A 84 26.10 23.89 -2.56
N ALA A 85 26.78 23.14 -3.43
CA ALA A 85 26.26 22.80 -4.76
C ALA A 85 24.97 21.97 -4.67
N THR A 86 24.92 21.00 -3.74
CA THR A 86 23.74 20.19 -3.46
C THR A 86 22.58 21.05 -2.96
N GLU A 87 22.85 21.97 -2.02
CA GLU A 87 21.83 22.91 -1.51
C GLU A 87 21.29 23.84 -2.59
N VAL A 88 22.13 24.33 -3.50
CA VAL A 88 21.67 25.14 -4.64
C VAL A 88 20.73 24.34 -5.54
N VAL A 89 21.03 23.06 -5.81
CA VAL A 89 20.15 22.17 -6.59
C VAL A 89 18.80 21.96 -5.87
N ARG A 90 18.80 21.83 -4.55
CA ARG A 90 17.60 21.56 -3.75
C ARG A 90 16.73 22.80 -3.56
N LEU A 91 17.33 23.92 -3.20
CA LEU A 91 16.61 25.08 -2.66
C LEU A 91 16.61 26.31 -3.57
N GLN A 92 17.51 26.40 -4.54
CA GLN A 92 17.70 27.65 -5.30
C GLN A 92 17.43 27.54 -6.81
N LEU A 93 17.47 26.31 -7.37
CA LEU A 93 17.16 26.08 -8.78
C LEU A 93 15.69 25.69 -9.01
N TYR A 94 14.86 26.70 -9.24
CA TYR A 94 13.42 26.53 -9.54
C TYR A 94 13.13 26.19 -11.01
N ASP A 95 13.96 26.65 -11.95
CA ASP A 95 13.81 26.30 -13.37
C ASP A 95 14.23 24.85 -13.61
N VAL A 96 13.25 24.01 -13.95
CA VAL A 96 13.44 22.57 -14.15
C VAL A 96 14.40 22.28 -15.30
N ARG A 97 14.37 23.06 -16.39
CA ARG A 97 15.23 22.83 -17.57
C ARG A 97 16.68 23.16 -17.25
N VAL A 98 16.91 24.29 -16.57
CA VAL A 98 18.26 24.69 -16.13
C VAL A 98 18.82 23.67 -15.13
N LYS A 99 18.02 23.28 -14.14
CA LYS A 99 18.39 22.24 -13.16
C LYS A 99 18.77 20.93 -13.87
N GLN A 100 17.97 20.47 -14.81
CA GLN A 100 18.24 19.22 -15.55
C GLN A 100 19.51 19.32 -16.39
N SER A 101 19.73 20.45 -17.07
CA SER A 101 20.96 20.68 -17.86
C SER A 101 22.22 20.66 -16.99
N LEU A 102 22.20 21.30 -15.81
CA LEU A 102 23.34 21.32 -14.90
C LEU A 102 23.63 19.93 -14.30
N LEU A 103 22.58 19.18 -13.94
CA LEU A 103 22.74 17.80 -13.46
C LEU A 103 23.26 16.87 -14.56
N GLN A 104 22.77 17.02 -15.78
CA GLN A 104 23.28 16.26 -16.93
C GLN A 104 24.76 16.58 -17.21
N ARG A 105 25.16 17.84 -17.08
CA ARG A 105 26.57 18.23 -17.22
C ARG A 105 27.45 17.61 -16.12
N ALA A 106 26.95 17.51 -14.88
CA ALA A 106 27.66 16.82 -13.80
C ALA A 106 27.88 15.33 -14.13
N ASP A 107 26.86 14.66 -14.67
CA ASP A 107 26.96 13.27 -15.11
C ASP A 107 27.93 13.09 -16.28
N GLU A 108 27.97 14.03 -17.22
CA GLU A 108 28.97 14.03 -18.30
C GLU A 108 30.39 14.16 -17.75
N MET A 109 30.61 15.07 -16.80
CA MET A 109 31.91 15.23 -16.14
C MET A 109 32.34 13.94 -15.42
N LEU A 110 31.42 13.24 -14.74
CA LEU A 110 31.70 11.94 -14.13
C LEU A 110 32.19 10.91 -15.17
N ARG A 111 31.54 10.85 -16.35
CA ARG A 111 31.97 9.95 -17.44
C ARG A 111 33.33 10.34 -18.03
N GLU A 112 33.58 11.64 -18.22
CA GLU A 112 34.85 12.14 -18.76
C GLU A 112 36.04 11.74 -17.86
N VAL A 113 35.86 11.83 -16.54
CA VAL A 113 36.89 11.43 -15.58
C VAL A 113 36.93 9.91 -15.34
N GLY A 114 35.90 9.17 -15.75
CA GLY A 114 35.80 7.72 -15.55
C GLY A 114 35.38 7.34 -14.13
N ALA A 115 34.51 8.15 -13.51
CA ALA A 115 33.97 7.95 -12.17
C ALA A 115 32.47 7.62 -12.17
N GLU A 116 31.86 7.37 -13.33
CA GLU A 116 30.42 7.12 -13.48
C GLU A 116 29.92 5.92 -12.68
N ALA A 117 30.75 4.90 -12.46
CA ALA A 117 30.42 3.74 -11.63
C ALA A 117 30.20 4.09 -10.14
N PHE A 118 30.64 5.28 -9.70
CA PHE A 118 30.47 5.79 -8.35
C PHE A 118 29.37 6.86 -8.24
N ALA A 119 28.66 7.15 -9.32
CA ALA A 119 27.60 8.16 -9.32
C ALA A 119 26.47 7.88 -8.32
N TYR A 120 26.30 6.61 -7.91
CA TYR A 120 25.36 6.22 -6.84
C TYR A 120 25.62 6.96 -5.51
N LEU A 121 26.81 7.54 -5.30
CA LEU A 121 27.14 8.34 -4.11
C LEU A 121 26.51 9.75 -4.15
N SER A 122 26.01 10.21 -5.29
CA SER A 122 25.32 11.49 -5.42
C SER A 122 23.82 11.31 -5.25
N ASP A 123 23.20 12.12 -4.38
CA ASP A 123 21.73 12.17 -4.20
C ASP A 123 21.02 13.01 -5.26
N THR A 124 21.77 13.70 -6.12
CA THR A 124 21.22 14.60 -7.15
C THR A 124 21.41 14.06 -8.57
N SER A 125 22.36 13.16 -8.78
CA SER A 125 22.78 12.68 -10.10
C SER A 125 21.72 11.79 -10.77
N PRO A 126 21.24 12.13 -11.97
CA PRO A 126 20.38 11.26 -12.76
C PRO A 126 20.95 9.85 -12.96
N ILE A 127 22.21 9.71 -13.38
CA ILE A 127 22.83 8.37 -13.53
C ILE A 127 23.08 7.70 -12.17
N GLY A 128 23.25 8.48 -11.10
CA GLY A 128 23.36 7.97 -9.73
C GLY A 128 22.09 7.26 -9.29
N PHE A 129 20.93 7.87 -9.57
CA PHE A 129 19.63 7.25 -9.32
C PHE A 129 19.45 5.94 -10.08
N ASP A 130 19.72 5.93 -11.39
CA ASP A 130 19.59 4.72 -12.20
C ASP A 130 20.61 3.65 -11.77
N SER A 131 21.80 4.03 -11.31
CA SER A 131 22.80 3.11 -10.75
C SER A 131 22.31 2.42 -9.46
N ARG A 132 21.63 3.17 -8.57
CA ARG A 132 20.99 2.61 -7.35
C ARG A 132 19.89 1.61 -7.72
N LEU A 133 19.11 1.89 -8.77
CA LEU A 133 18.10 0.97 -9.29
C LEU A 133 18.69 -0.26 -9.98
N THR A 134 19.78 -0.11 -10.72
CA THR A 134 20.53 -1.23 -11.31
C THR A 134 21.06 -2.14 -10.20
N ASP A 135 21.63 -1.58 -9.14
CA ASP A 135 22.12 -2.34 -7.99
C ASP A 135 20.99 -3.11 -7.29
N PHE A 136 19.87 -2.44 -7.00
CA PHE A 136 18.68 -3.10 -6.46
C PHE A 136 18.17 -4.24 -7.38
N GLY A 137 18.11 -4.03 -8.70
CA GLY A 137 17.71 -5.07 -9.65
C GLY A 137 18.62 -6.30 -9.63
N LYS A 138 19.93 -6.09 -9.53
CA LYS A 138 20.92 -7.18 -9.39
C LYS A 138 20.72 -7.95 -8.08
N GLN A 139 20.61 -7.25 -6.97
CA GLN A 139 20.39 -7.85 -5.67
C GLN A 139 19.05 -8.61 -5.61
N LEU A 140 18.01 -8.05 -6.23
CA LEU A 140 16.70 -8.69 -6.36
C LEU A 140 16.79 -10.00 -7.14
N SER A 141 17.50 -9.99 -8.28
CA SER A 141 17.74 -11.19 -9.08
C SER A 141 18.49 -12.27 -8.29
N THR A 142 19.51 -11.87 -7.52
CA THR A 142 20.25 -12.78 -6.63
C THR A 142 19.34 -13.36 -5.55
N ALA A 143 18.50 -12.54 -4.92
CA ALA A 143 17.56 -12.99 -3.90
C ALA A 143 16.53 -13.98 -4.47
N ILE A 144 16.02 -13.74 -5.69
CA ILE A 144 15.09 -14.64 -6.38
C ILE A 144 15.74 -15.98 -6.72
N ALA A 145 17.01 -15.98 -7.11
CA ALA A 145 17.74 -17.22 -7.44
C ALA A 145 18.10 -18.05 -6.19
N SER A 146 18.23 -17.41 -5.03
CA SER A 146 18.56 -18.07 -3.77
C SER A 146 17.36 -18.78 -3.14
N SER A 147 17.63 -19.84 -2.38
CA SER A 147 16.65 -20.47 -1.46
C SER A 147 16.59 -19.76 -0.11
N LYS A 148 17.64 -19.02 0.26
CA LYS A 148 17.70 -18.15 1.46
C LYS A 148 17.71 -16.69 1.01
N PHE A 149 16.65 -15.98 1.33
CA PHE A 149 16.53 -14.57 1.01
C PHE A 149 17.38 -13.73 1.97
N ASP A 150 18.36 -13.01 1.43
CA ASP A 150 19.08 -11.97 2.17
C ASP A 150 18.28 -10.67 2.08
N PHE A 151 17.50 -10.40 3.11
CA PHE A 151 16.65 -9.21 3.18
C PHE A 151 17.42 -7.95 3.53
N GLU A 152 18.52 -8.04 4.26
CA GLU A 152 19.26 -6.87 4.74
C GLU A 152 19.88 -6.11 3.58
N THR A 153 20.60 -6.82 2.70
CA THR A 153 21.20 -6.24 1.50
C THR A 153 20.15 -5.53 0.62
N LEU A 154 18.99 -6.18 0.42
CA LEU A 154 17.87 -5.59 -0.33
C LEU A 154 17.27 -4.34 0.34
N ILE A 155 17.14 -4.34 1.67
CA ILE A 155 16.68 -3.18 2.43
C ILE A 155 17.67 -2.02 2.29
N GLU A 156 18.97 -2.27 2.35
CA GLU A 156 20.01 -1.26 2.14
C GLU A 156 19.93 -0.64 0.74
N ALA A 157 19.78 -1.46 -0.31
CA ALA A 157 19.62 -0.94 -1.68
C ALA A 157 18.32 -0.12 -1.85
N ARG A 158 17.20 -0.58 -1.27
CA ARG A 158 15.94 0.17 -1.27
C ARG A 158 16.07 1.51 -0.54
N ASN A 159 16.76 1.52 0.60
CA ASN A 159 17.01 2.74 1.38
C ASN A 159 17.91 3.72 0.61
N SER A 160 18.93 3.22 -0.08
CA SER A 160 19.79 4.01 -0.96
C SER A 160 18.96 4.72 -2.05
N ILE A 161 18.03 4.02 -2.71
CA ILE A 161 17.11 4.64 -3.69
C ILE A 161 16.26 5.73 -3.02
N SER A 162 15.78 5.47 -1.82
CA SER A 162 14.85 6.37 -1.11
C SER A 162 15.51 7.66 -0.62
N GLN A 163 16.82 7.66 -0.38
CA GLN A 163 17.59 8.84 0.00
C GLN A 163 17.84 9.81 -1.17
N HIS A 164 17.64 9.37 -2.42
CA HIS A 164 17.90 10.19 -3.60
C HIS A 164 16.83 11.28 -3.79
N ASP A 165 17.22 12.48 -4.24
CA ASP A 165 16.31 13.64 -4.39
C ASP A 165 15.17 13.39 -5.40
N ARG A 166 15.39 12.46 -6.34
CA ARG A 166 14.38 12.02 -7.31
C ARG A 166 13.25 11.17 -6.70
N HIS A 167 13.40 10.65 -5.48
CA HIS A 167 12.39 9.85 -4.77
C HIS A 167 10.99 10.48 -4.88
N SER A 168 10.89 11.78 -4.61
CA SER A 168 9.62 12.51 -4.59
C SER A 168 8.92 12.61 -5.95
N ARG A 169 9.67 12.53 -7.06
CA ARG A 169 9.18 12.66 -8.44
C ARG A 169 8.97 11.31 -9.12
N GLU A 170 9.73 10.30 -8.72
CA GLU A 170 9.72 8.94 -9.29
C GLU A 170 8.87 7.97 -8.45
N ARG A 171 7.80 8.47 -7.83
CA ARG A 171 7.00 7.72 -6.83
C ARG A 171 6.53 6.35 -7.34
N ARG A 172 6.10 6.26 -8.60
CA ARG A 172 5.63 5.00 -9.20
C ARG A 172 6.76 3.97 -9.34
N ARG A 173 8.00 4.39 -9.63
CA ARG A 173 9.15 3.47 -9.68
C ARG A 173 9.47 2.93 -8.29
N LEU A 174 9.40 3.78 -7.27
CA LEU A 174 9.61 3.38 -5.88
C LEU A 174 8.50 2.49 -5.34
N GLU A 175 7.25 2.76 -5.72
CA GLU A 175 6.12 1.86 -5.42
C GLU A 175 6.37 0.46 -5.99
N ARG A 176 6.90 0.34 -7.21
CA ARG A 176 7.29 -0.98 -7.77
C ARG A 176 8.43 -1.64 -6.99
N VAL A 177 9.43 -0.88 -6.55
CA VAL A 177 10.51 -1.38 -5.67
C VAL A 177 9.92 -1.93 -4.37
N ASP A 178 8.99 -1.20 -3.76
CA ASP A 178 8.34 -1.62 -2.51
C ASP A 178 7.42 -2.84 -2.72
N MET A 179 6.70 -2.92 -3.85
CA MET A 179 5.91 -4.11 -4.21
C MET A 179 6.81 -5.33 -4.46
N ALA A 180 7.97 -5.16 -5.08
CA ALA A 180 8.94 -6.24 -5.24
C ALA A 180 9.46 -6.73 -3.89
N MET A 181 9.80 -5.81 -2.96
CA MET A 181 10.20 -6.17 -1.59
C MET A 181 9.13 -7.00 -0.86
N ARG A 182 7.86 -6.61 -0.97
CA ARG A 182 6.72 -7.34 -0.39
C ARG A 182 6.61 -8.76 -0.94
N LEU A 183 6.74 -8.93 -2.25
CA LEU A 183 6.67 -10.24 -2.90
C LEU A 183 7.85 -11.15 -2.54
N VAL A 184 9.06 -10.61 -2.40
CA VAL A 184 10.22 -11.39 -1.94
C VAL A 184 10.02 -11.91 -0.52
N ARG A 185 9.48 -11.08 0.38
CA ARG A 185 9.12 -11.50 1.75
C ARG A 185 8.08 -12.59 1.76
N TRP A 186 7.01 -12.38 0.99
CA TRP A 186 5.97 -13.37 0.80
C TRP A 186 6.54 -14.70 0.28
N LEU A 187 7.46 -14.69 -0.68
CA LEU A 187 8.13 -15.91 -1.17
C LEU A 187 8.98 -16.61 -0.08
N GLY A 188 9.57 -15.85 0.85
CA GLY A 188 10.29 -16.37 2.00
C GLY A 188 9.38 -17.10 2.98
N GLU A 189 8.25 -16.49 3.35
CA GLU A 189 7.26 -17.07 4.26
C GLU A 189 6.43 -18.19 3.61
N SER A 190 6.27 -18.15 2.28
CA SER A 190 5.46 -19.08 1.48
C SER A 190 5.70 -20.56 1.75
N GLN A 191 6.95 -20.91 2.04
CA GLN A 191 7.44 -22.28 1.93
C GLN A 191 6.90 -23.21 3.03
N SER A 192 6.24 -22.64 4.06
CA SER A 192 5.74 -23.36 5.24
C SER A 192 4.22 -23.35 5.37
N ARG A 193 3.49 -23.00 4.29
CA ARG A 193 2.04 -22.80 4.37
C ARG A 193 1.25 -24.10 4.30
N ASP A 194 0.29 -24.22 5.21
CA ASP A 194 -0.69 -25.32 5.22
C ASP A 194 -1.63 -25.25 4.02
N GLU A 195 -1.99 -26.42 3.51
CA GLU A 195 -2.98 -26.57 2.45
C GLU A 195 -4.39 -26.19 2.95
N VAL A 196 -5.14 -25.43 2.14
CA VAL A 196 -6.56 -25.15 2.40
C VAL A 196 -7.41 -26.39 2.18
N LYS A 197 -8.38 -26.62 3.08
CA LYS A 197 -9.23 -27.82 3.09
C LYS A 197 -10.68 -27.56 2.67
N SER A 198 -11.11 -26.30 2.65
CA SER A 198 -12.46 -25.90 2.27
C SER A 198 -12.44 -24.71 1.31
N LEU A 199 -13.50 -24.56 0.51
CA LEU A 199 -13.66 -23.40 -0.37
C LEU A 199 -13.69 -22.10 0.44
N ALA A 200 -14.27 -22.11 1.65
CA ALA A 200 -14.33 -20.97 2.55
C ALA A 200 -12.94 -20.52 2.99
N ASP A 201 -12.08 -21.44 3.40
CA ASP A 201 -10.70 -21.14 3.76
C ASP A 201 -9.92 -20.61 2.56
N ALA A 202 -10.13 -21.19 1.37
CA ALA A 202 -9.49 -20.76 0.14
C ALA A 202 -9.92 -19.34 -0.28
N ALA A 203 -11.21 -19.04 -0.20
CA ALA A 203 -11.77 -17.72 -0.50
C ALA A 203 -11.31 -16.65 0.52
N ASN A 204 -11.32 -16.98 1.81
CA ASN A 204 -10.80 -16.11 2.87
C ASN A 204 -9.32 -15.84 2.69
N ARG A 205 -8.51 -16.87 2.39
CA ARG A 205 -7.08 -16.71 2.09
C ARG A 205 -6.86 -15.82 0.87
N HIS A 206 -7.68 -15.96 -0.17
CA HIS A 206 -7.56 -15.05 -1.31
C HIS A 206 -7.94 -13.61 -0.94
N LEU A 207 -8.98 -13.42 -0.14
CA LEU A 207 -9.38 -12.10 0.33
C LEU A 207 -8.28 -11.46 1.20
N SER A 208 -7.78 -12.18 2.21
CA SER A 208 -6.81 -11.68 3.19
C SER A 208 -5.39 -11.54 2.65
N GLU A 209 -4.94 -12.44 1.77
CA GLU A 209 -3.57 -12.46 1.22
C GLU A 209 -3.53 -12.41 -0.31
N GLY A 210 -4.32 -13.25 -0.99
CA GLY A 210 -4.31 -13.43 -2.44
C GLY A 210 -4.37 -12.12 -3.23
N GLY A 211 -5.34 -11.26 -2.91
CA GLY A 211 -5.51 -9.97 -3.56
C GLY A 211 -4.33 -9.01 -3.36
N TYR A 212 -3.63 -9.07 -2.22
CA TYR A 212 -2.41 -8.30 -2.00
C TYR A 212 -1.27 -8.80 -2.87
N ILE A 213 -1.12 -10.13 -2.98
CA ILE A 213 -0.09 -10.73 -3.84
C ILE A 213 -0.34 -10.33 -5.29
N ASP A 214 -1.59 -10.44 -5.75
CA ASP A 214 -1.96 -10.08 -7.12
C ASP A 214 -1.82 -8.57 -7.36
N TRP A 215 -2.16 -7.70 -6.41
CA TRP A 215 -1.89 -6.25 -6.51
C TRP A 215 -0.40 -5.94 -6.67
N ALA A 216 0.44 -6.48 -5.77
CA ALA A 216 1.88 -6.26 -5.83
C ALA A 216 2.49 -6.81 -7.12
N ARG A 217 2.08 -8.02 -7.52
CA ARG A 217 2.56 -8.69 -8.74
C ARG A 217 2.19 -7.92 -10.01
N LEU A 218 0.93 -7.52 -10.15
CA LEU A 218 0.46 -6.80 -11.33
C LEU A 218 1.10 -5.41 -11.48
N THR A 219 1.49 -4.79 -10.36
CA THR A 219 2.24 -3.52 -10.34
C THR A 219 3.62 -3.64 -11.03
N LEU A 220 4.22 -4.84 -11.05
CA LEU A 220 5.52 -5.10 -11.69
C LEU A 220 5.43 -5.33 -13.21
N ARG A 221 4.22 -5.56 -13.75
CA ARG A 221 4.00 -5.92 -15.16
C ARG A 221 4.56 -4.89 -16.15
N SER A 222 4.55 -3.62 -15.77
CA SER A 222 5.03 -2.51 -16.62
C SER A 222 6.55 -2.38 -16.69
N GLY A 223 7.30 -3.17 -15.92
CA GLY A 223 8.77 -3.16 -15.92
C GLY A 223 9.39 -1.84 -15.44
N ASP A 224 10.62 -1.59 -15.87
CA ASP A 224 11.38 -0.36 -15.59
C ASP A 224 12.30 0.00 -16.77
N PRO A 225 12.62 1.29 -17.01
CA PRO A 225 13.62 1.66 -18.00
C PRO A 225 15.03 1.10 -17.73
N VAL A 226 15.38 0.83 -16.47
CA VAL A 226 16.62 0.15 -16.10
C VAL A 226 16.48 -1.34 -16.37
N ARG A 227 17.29 -1.85 -17.30
CA ARG A 227 17.23 -3.22 -17.80
C ARG A 227 17.33 -4.27 -16.69
N GLU A 228 18.33 -4.16 -15.81
CA GLU A 228 18.55 -5.13 -14.73
C GLU A 228 17.35 -5.20 -13.77
N LEU A 229 16.70 -4.06 -13.51
CA LEU A 229 15.52 -4.00 -12.66
C LEU A 229 14.29 -4.59 -13.35
N SER A 230 14.10 -4.29 -14.64
CA SER A 230 13.01 -4.87 -15.43
C SER A 230 13.13 -6.38 -15.57
N GLU A 231 14.34 -6.90 -15.78
CA GLU A 231 14.61 -8.35 -15.83
C GLU A 231 14.30 -9.01 -14.48
N ALA A 232 14.71 -8.38 -13.37
CA ALA A 232 14.42 -8.87 -12.02
C ALA A 232 12.91 -8.89 -11.71
N TYR A 233 12.17 -7.86 -12.12
CA TYR A 233 10.71 -7.81 -11.99
C TYR A 233 10.02 -8.93 -12.77
N ALA A 234 10.44 -9.22 -14.00
CA ALA A 234 9.89 -10.32 -14.78
C ALA A 234 10.14 -11.69 -14.11
N GLN A 235 11.36 -11.92 -13.61
CA GLN A 235 11.71 -13.15 -12.87
C GLN A 235 10.87 -13.31 -11.60
N LEU A 236 10.69 -12.22 -10.84
CA LEU A 236 9.87 -12.22 -9.63
C LEU A 236 8.40 -12.51 -9.96
N PHE A 237 7.88 -11.85 -11.00
CA PHE A 237 6.51 -12.04 -11.49
C PHE A 237 6.25 -13.51 -11.81
N ASP A 238 7.13 -14.16 -12.57
CA ASP A 238 6.98 -15.56 -12.97
C ASP A 238 7.09 -16.53 -11.77
N LYS A 239 8.01 -16.26 -10.84
CA LYS A 239 8.18 -17.08 -9.63
C LYS A 239 6.94 -17.01 -8.73
N VAL A 240 6.40 -15.81 -8.53
CA VAL A 240 5.15 -15.60 -7.77
C VAL A 240 3.97 -16.23 -8.49
N THR A 241 3.87 -16.08 -9.82
CA THR A 241 2.82 -16.71 -10.62
C THR A 241 2.81 -18.22 -10.45
N THR A 242 3.99 -18.85 -10.47
CA THR A 242 4.11 -20.31 -10.27
C THR A 242 3.59 -20.74 -8.90
N ALA A 243 3.89 -19.99 -7.85
CA ALA A 243 3.36 -20.26 -6.50
C ALA A 243 1.83 -20.03 -6.43
N ARG A 244 1.32 -18.97 -7.07
CA ARG A 244 -0.12 -18.66 -7.11
C ARG A 244 -0.95 -19.68 -7.89
N GLU A 245 -0.40 -20.32 -8.91
CA GLU A 245 -1.09 -21.35 -9.69
C GLU A 245 -1.42 -22.60 -8.85
N VAL A 246 -0.62 -22.91 -7.82
CA VAL A 246 -0.91 -24.00 -6.86
C VAL A 246 -2.17 -23.67 -6.06
N ASP A 247 -2.25 -22.46 -5.51
CA ASP A 247 -3.45 -21.99 -4.81
C ASP A 247 -4.67 -21.93 -5.74
N SER A 248 -4.46 -21.52 -7.00
CA SER A 248 -5.53 -21.38 -7.99
C SER A 248 -6.15 -22.73 -8.36
N LEU A 249 -5.31 -23.74 -8.63
CA LEU A 249 -5.78 -25.10 -8.89
C LEU A 249 -6.55 -25.63 -7.68
N ARG A 250 -5.99 -25.51 -6.48
CA ARG A 250 -6.62 -26.01 -5.25
C ARG A 250 -7.97 -25.33 -4.99
N PHE A 251 -8.04 -24.01 -5.18
CA PHE A 251 -9.29 -23.26 -5.07
C PHE A 251 -10.33 -23.77 -6.07
N ALA A 252 -9.94 -23.99 -7.33
CA ALA A 252 -10.86 -24.40 -8.38
C ALA A 252 -11.38 -25.85 -8.20
N GLU A 253 -10.54 -26.76 -7.68
CA GLU A 253 -10.97 -28.10 -7.26
C GLU A 253 -12.04 -28.02 -6.15
N LEU A 254 -11.75 -27.26 -5.09
CA LEU A 254 -12.68 -27.04 -3.98
C LEU A 254 -13.99 -26.38 -4.45
N LEU A 255 -13.92 -25.46 -5.42
CA LEU A 255 -15.09 -24.85 -6.04
C LEU A 255 -15.92 -25.88 -6.81
N GLY A 256 -15.27 -26.77 -7.57
CA GLY A 256 -15.92 -27.87 -8.29
C GLY A 256 -16.70 -28.78 -7.34
N ASP A 257 -16.04 -29.23 -6.27
CA ASP A 257 -16.64 -30.10 -5.26
C ASP A 257 -17.80 -29.42 -4.53
N TRP A 258 -17.61 -28.17 -4.11
CA TRP A 258 -18.63 -27.38 -3.41
C TRP A 258 -19.88 -27.16 -4.29
N THR A 259 -19.67 -26.88 -5.59
CA THR A 259 -20.74 -26.66 -6.56
C THR A 259 -21.51 -27.95 -6.85
N ALA A 260 -20.81 -29.08 -7.01
CA ALA A 260 -21.42 -30.37 -7.25
C ALA A 260 -22.20 -30.88 -6.04
N ALA A 261 -21.69 -30.65 -4.83
CA ALA A 261 -22.31 -31.07 -3.58
C ALA A 261 -23.48 -30.17 -3.12
N LYS A 262 -23.73 -29.05 -3.81
CA LYS A 262 -24.70 -28.02 -3.38
C LYS A 262 -24.45 -27.56 -1.93
N SER A 263 -23.17 -27.44 -1.59
CA SER A 263 -22.77 -27.05 -0.24
C SER A 263 -23.20 -25.61 0.04
N THR A 264 -23.40 -25.30 1.31
CA THR A 264 -23.62 -23.93 1.79
C THR A 264 -22.61 -23.63 2.87
N ASP A 265 -22.21 -22.38 2.98
CA ASP A 265 -21.22 -21.94 3.95
C ASP A 265 -21.68 -20.61 4.55
N GLU A 266 -21.53 -20.45 5.85
CA GLU A 266 -21.89 -19.20 6.51
C GLU A 266 -20.88 -18.09 6.20
N THR A 267 -19.62 -18.41 5.94
CA THR A 267 -18.52 -17.46 5.73
C THR A 267 -18.53 -16.85 4.33
N ILE A 268 -18.63 -17.70 3.30
CA ILE A 268 -18.75 -17.25 1.91
C ILE A 268 -20.17 -16.76 1.62
N VAL A 269 -20.28 -15.66 0.89
CA VAL A 269 -21.57 -15.15 0.41
C VAL A 269 -21.68 -15.35 -1.10
N PRO A 270 -22.45 -16.32 -1.60
CA PRO A 270 -22.79 -16.39 -3.02
C PRO A 270 -23.33 -15.05 -3.52
N VAL A 271 -22.92 -14.60 -4.71
CA VAL A 271 -23.22 -13.26 -5.21
C VAL A 271 -24.73 -12.96 -5.23
N GLU A 272 -25.54 -13.98 -5.56
CA GLU A 272 -27.01 -13.92 -5.56
C GLU A 272 -27.64 -13.75 -4.17
N GLN A 273 -26.87 -13.88 -3.09
CA GLN A 273 -27.33 -13.71 -1.71
C GLN A 273 -26.83 -12.42 -1.07
N VAL A 274 -25.94 -11.66 -1.73
CA VAL A 274 -25.30 -10.47 -1.14
C VAL A 274 -26.31 -9.39 -0.76
N LEU A 275 -27.32 -9.15 -1.60
CA LEU A 275 -28.36 -8.15 -1.29
C LEU A 275 -29.17 -8.52 -0.05
N GLU A 276 -29.50 -9.79 0.11
CA GLU A 276 -30.26 -10.29 1.26
C GLU A 276 -29.42 -10.34 2.54
N ARG A 277 -28.18 -10.85 2.45
CA ARG A 277 -27.34 -11.11 3.62
C ARG A 277 -26.56 -9.89 4.10
N MET A 278 -26.21 -8.97 3.20
CA MET A 278 -25.35 -7.81 3.51
C MET A 278 -26.12 -6.49 3.43
N VAL A 279 -26.80 -6.23 2.31
CA VAL A 279 -27.40 -4.91 2.04
C VAL A 279 -28.66 -4.69 2.88
N ALA A 280 -29.60 -5.64 2.88
CA ALA A 280 -30.88 -5.48 3.58
C ALA A 280 -30.72 -5.26 5.10
N PRO A 281 -29.87 -6.00 5.84
CA PRO A 281 -29.70 -5.78 7.28
C PRO A 281 -29.15 -4.38 7.61
N ILE A 282 -28.21 -3.87 6.82
CA ILE A 282 -27.66 -2.52 7.01
C ILE A 282 -28.73 -1.47 6.66
N ALA A 283 -29.48 -1.68 5.57
CA ALA A 283 -30.55 -0.78 5.11
C ALA A 283 -31.71 -0.64 6.11
N ALA A 284 -31.95 -1.66 6.93
CA ALA A 284 -32.93 -1.62 8.01
C ALA A 284 -32.59 -0.58 9.08
N VAL A 285 -31.29 -0.30 9.29
CA VAL A 285 -30.81 0.65 10.31
C VAL A 285 -30.57 2.04 9.69
N LYS A 286 -29.89 2.11 8.55
CA LYS A 286 -29.49 3.38 7.90
C LYS A 286 -29.76 3.37 6.40
N PRO A 287 -29.98 4.53 5.75
CA PRO A 287 -30.04 4.57 4.29
C PRO A 287 -28.69 4.13 3.68
N VAL A 288 -28.75 3.39 2.58
CA VAL A 288 -27.59 2.79 1.92
C VAL A 288 -27.45 3.31 0.49
N LEU A 289 -26.21 3.50 0.06
CA LEU A 289 -25.82 3.60 -1.35
C LEU A 289 -25.06 2.33 -1.72
N VAL A 290 -25.62 1.50 -2.58
CA VAL A 290 -24.94 0.33 -3.16
C VAL A 290 -24.23 0.78 -4.43
N VAL A 291 -22.92 0.55 -4.52
CA VAL A 291 -22.14 0.83 -5.73
C VAL A 291 -21.54 -0.47 -6.22
N VAL A 292 -21.97 -0.95 -7.39
CA VAL A 292 -21.40 -2.13 -8.04
C VAL A 292 -20.30 -1.66 -8.99
N ILE A 293 -19.05 -1.99 -8.71
CA ILE A 293 -17.92 -1.76 -9.61
C ILE A 293 -17.74 -3.01 -10.45
N ASP A 294 -18.15 -2.93 -11.71
CA ASP A 294 -18.13 -4.04 -12.69
C ASP A 294 -16.71 -4.53 -12.94
N GLY A 295 -16.45 -5.81 -12.67
CA GLY A 295 -15.15 -6.45 -12.85
C GLY A 295 -14.10 -6.16 -11.76
N MET A 296 -14.48 -5.64 -10.59
CA MET A 296 -13.54 -5.36 -9.50
C MET A 296 -13.03 -6.64 -8.82
N SER A 297 -11.78 -7.01 -9.12
CA SER A 297 -11.07 -8.08 -8.42
C SER A 297 -10.63 -7.64 -7.02
N VAL A 298 -10.25 -8.60 -6.16
CA VAL A 298 -9.72 -8.29 -4.82
C VAL A 298 -8.46 -7.41 -4.92
N ALA A 299 -7.61 -7.62 -5.92
CA ALA A 299 -6.42 -6.80 -6.14
C ALA A 299 -6.76 -5.33 -6.40
N VAL A 300 -7.72 -5.07 -7.30
CA VAL A 300 -8.23 -3.70 -7.56
C VAL A 300 -8.84 -3.10 -6.30
N PHE A 301 -9.59 -3.90 -5.54
CA PHE A 301 -10.15 -3.44 -4.27
C PHE A 301 -9.08 -3.05 -3.24
N ARG A 302 -7.99 -3.82 -3.11
CA ARG A 302 -6.91 -3.48 -2.19
C ARG A 302 -6.23 -2.16 -2.58
N GLU A 303 -5.95 -1.97 -3.87
CA GLU A 303 -5.39 -0.71 -4.38
C GLU A 303 -6.34 0.47 -4.14
N LEU A 304 -7.62 0.31 -4.47
CA LEU A 304 -8.64 1.34 -4.29
C LEU A 304 -8.84 1.71 -2.81
N MET A 305 -8.85 0.74 -1.90
CA MET A 305 -9.03 1.00 -0.46
C MET A 305 -7.83 1.72 0.15
N ALA A 306 -6.61 1.49 -0.36
CA ALA A 306 -5.43 2.24 0.09
C ALA A 306 -5.58 3.76 -0.17
N ASP A 307 -6.35 4.15 -1.18
CA ASP A 307 -6.71 5.54 -1.48
C ASP A 307 -7.98 5.99 -0.72
N VAL A 308 -9.08 5.24 -0.82
CA VAL A 308 -10.41 5.65 -0.29
C VAL A 308 -10.41 5.86 1.22
N LEU A 309 -9.74 4.98 1.98
CA LEU A 309 -9.62 5.09 3.44
C LEU A 309 -8.80 6.32 3.86
N GLY A 310 -8.11 6.93 2.89
CA GLY A 310 -7.46 8.22 2.97
C GLY A 310 -8.40 9.41 3.21
N HIS A 311 -9.72 9.26 3.01
CA HIS A 311 -10.65 10.38 2.83
C HIS A 311 -11.89 10.35 3.74
N ASP A 312 -11.69 10.15 5.04
CA ASP A 312 -12.74 10.11 6.09
C ASP A 312 -13.77 8.98 5.90
N TRP A 313 -13.35 7.87 5.31
CA TRP A 313 -14.13 6.65 5.24
C TRP A 313 -13.48 5.58 6.10
N ALA A 314 -14.29 4.96 6.95
CA ALA A 314 -13.92 3.76 7.67
C ALA A 314 -14.48 2.54 6.93
N LEU A 315 -13.61 1.56 6.64
CA LEU A 315 -14.04 0.22 6.26
C LEU A 315 -14.60 -0.47 7.50
N LEU A 316 -15.76 -1.10 7.38
CA LEU A 316 -16.40 -1.84 8.46
C LEU A 316 -16.29 -3.34 8.22
N ALA A 317 -16.22 -4.08 9.32
CA ALA A 317 -16.24 -5.53 9.37
C ALA A 317 -17.30 -6.00 10.37
N GLU A 318 -17.84 -7.19 10.16
CA GLU A 318 -18.74 -7.83 11.13
C GLU A 318 -17.94 -8.27 12.35
N GLU A 319 -18.43 -7.92 13.54
CA GLU A 319 -17.80 -8.29 14.81
C GLU A 319 -17.70 -9.82 14.94
N GLY A 320 -16.50 -10.32 15.26
CA GLY A 320 -16.23 -11.76 15.39
C GLY A 320 -16.12 -12.53 14.07
N VAL A 321 -16.38 -11.91 12.92
CA VAL A 321 -16.29 -12.54 11.60
C VAL A 321 -15.21 -11.91 10.71
N GLY A 322 -15.11 -10.57 10.69
CA GLY A 322 -14.19 -9.87 9.80
C GLY A 322 -14.82 -9.51 8.44
N LEU A 323 -13.97 -9.38 7.41
CA LEU A 323 -14.41 -9.17 6.04
C LEU A 323 -14.84 -10.50 5.42
N ARG A 324 -15.99 -10.51 4.73
CA ARG A 324 -16.49 -11.71 4.05
C ARG A 324 -16.15 -11.70 2.56
N PRO A 325 -15.67 -12.82 1.99
CA PRO A 325 -15.58 -12.97 0.55
C PRO A 325 -16.96 -13.25 -0.03
N ALA A 326 -17.30 -12.56 -1.11
CA ALA A 326 -18.38 -12.99 -1.98
C ALA A 326 -17.84 -13.91 -3.09
N LEU A 327 -18.73 -14.74 -3.64
CA LEU A 327 -18.39 -15.72 -4.67
C LEU A 327 -19.26 -15.50 -5.90
N ALA A 328 -18.63 -15.16 -7.02
CA ALA A 328 -19.28 -14.97 -8.32
C ALA A 328 -20.02 -16.25 -8.79
N THR A 329 -20.84 -16.11 -9.82
CA THR A 329 -21.46 -17.27 -10.48
C THR A 329 -20.48 -18.01 -11.36
N VAL A 330 -20.85 -19.21 -11.81
CA VAL A 330 -20.11 -19.92 -12.87
C VAL A 330 -20.96 -19.84 -14.15
N PRO A 331 -20.42 -19.34 -15.28
CA PRO A 331 -19.15 -18.65 -15.41
C PRO A 331 -19.19 -17.25 -14.73
N SER A 332 -18.01 -16.73 -14.40
CA SER A 332 -17.78 -15.41 -13.79
C SER A 332 -17.85 -14.28 -14.83
N VAL A 333 -18.98 -14.20 -15.55
CA VAL A 333 -19.24 -13.17 -16.58
C VAL A 333 -20.26 -12.14 -16.11
N THR A 334 -20.16 -10.91 -16.60
CA THR A 334 -21.01 -9.78 -16.20
C THR A 334 -22.50 -10.09 -16.33
N GLU A 335 -22.93 -10.61 -17.49
CA GLU A 335 -24.34 -10.85 -17.79
C GLU A 335 -24.98 -11.89 -16.87
N VAL A 336 -24.17 -12.76 -16.25
CA VAL A 336 -24.63 -13.78 -15.28
C VAL A 336 -24.43 -13.28 -13.86
N SER A 337 -23.20 -12.90 -13.49
CA SER A 337 -22.84 -12.58 -12.11
C SER A 337 -23.54 -11.33 -11.61
N ARG A 338 -23.58 -10.27 -12.44
CA ARG A 338 -24.22 -8.99 -12.06
C ARG A 338 -25.73 -9.09 -12.06
N THR A 339 -26.31 -9.78 -13.04
CA THR A 339 -27.74 -10.08 -13.04
C THR A 339 -28.10 -10.87 -11.79
N SER A 340 -27.29 -11.87 -11.44
CA SER A 340 -27.54 -12.69 -10.25
C SER A 340 -27.43 -11.88 -8.95
N LEU A 341 -26.43 -11.01 -8.85
CA LEU A 341 -26.26 -10.05 -7.76
C LEU A 341 -27.51 -9.17 -7.59
N LEU A 342 -27.93 -8.51 -8.67
CA LEU A 342 -28.91 -7.43 -8.62
C LEU A 342 -30.36 -7.94 -8.54
N THR A 343 -30.61 -9.18 -8.98
CA THR A 343 -31.93 -9.82 -8.90
C THR A 343 -32.10 -10.73 -7.69
N GLY A 344 -31.00 -11.10 -7.02
CA GLY A 344 -31.00 -12.04 -5.89
C GLY A 344 -31.27 -13.49 -6.30
N LYS A 345 -31.09 -13.83 -7.58
CA LYS A 345 -31.40 -15.15 -8.16
C LYS A 345 -30.39 -15.50 -9.24
N LEU A 346 -29.99 -16.77 -9.34
CA LEU A 346 -29.14 -17.24 -10.43
C LEU A 346 -29.83 -17.01 -11.78
N ALA A 347 -29.32 -16.05 -12.57
CA ALA A 347 -29.94 -15.62 -13.81
C ALA A 347 -28.93 -14.98 -14.76
N GLN A 348 -29.22 -15.06 -16.06
CA GLN A 348 -28.54 -14.29 -17.11
C GLN A 348 -29.44 -13.14 -17.55
N GLY A 349 -28.86 -11.96 -17.80
CA GLY A 349 -29.64 -10.78 -18.17
C GLY A 349 -28.80 -9.55 -18.47
N HIS A 350 -29.45 -8.39 -18.38
CA HIS A 350 -28.87 -7.09 -18.71
C HIS A 350 -29.56 -5.97 -17.91
N ALA A 351 -29.13 -4.71 -18.09
CA ALA A 351 -29.60 -3.57 -17.28
C ALA A 351 -31.13 -3.49 -17.05
N PRO A 352 -32.02 -3.66 -18.05
CA PRO A 352 -33.46 -3.73 -17.79
C PRO A 352 -33.92 -4.79 -16.76
N SER A 353 -33.45 -6.04 -16.85
CA SER A 353 -33.82 -7.09 -15.90
C SER A 353 -33.20 -6.86 -14.53
N GLU A 354 -31.98 -6.34 -14.48
CA GLU A 354 -31.30 -5.93 -13.25
C GLU A 354 -32.09 -4.82 -12.51
N LYS A 355 -32.60 -3.81 -13.23
CA LYS A 355 -33.41 -2.73 -12.64
C LYS A 355 -34.71 -3.25 -12.04
N VAL A 356 -35.42 -4.11 -12.76
CA VAL A 356 -36.67 -4.72 -12.27
C VAL A 356 -36.39 -5.59 -11.05
N GLY A 357 -35.40 -6.49 -11.14
CA GLY A 357 -35.09 -7.39 -10.04
C GLY A 357 -34.60 -6.65 -8.78
N PHE A 358 -33.80 -5.59 -8.93
CA PHE A 358 -33.37 -4.78 -7.79
C PHE A 358 -34.54 -4.05 -7.12
N ALA A 359 -35.43 -3.46 -7.92
CA ALA A 359 -36.63 -2.77 -7.45
C ALA A 359 -37.63 -3.69 -6.74
N GLU A 360 -37.72 -4.95 -7.21
CA GLU A 360 -38.65 -5.96 -6.72
C GLU A 360 -38.03 -6.93 -5.70
N HIS A 361 -36.76 -6.76 -5.34
CA HIS A 361 -36.04 -7.68 -4.46
C HIS A 361 -36.73 -7.80 -3.09
N PRO A 362 -37.22 -8.98 -2.68
CA PRO A 362 -38.06 -9.12 -1.48
C PRO A 362 -37.39 -8.61 -0.20
N ALA A 363 -36.11 -8.93 0.01
CA ALA A 363 -35.38 -8.49 1.20
C ALA A 363 -35.18 -6.96 1.26
N LEU A 364 -34.95 -6.31 0.11
CA LEU A 364 -34.76 -4.86 0.05
C LEU A 364 -36.10 -4.15 0.28
N LEU A 365 -37.17 -4.63 -0.36
CA LEU A 365 -38.52 -4.08 -0.22
C LEU A 365 -39.01 -4.08 1.23
N LYS A 366 -38.69 -5.12 2.02
CA LYS A 366 -39.04 -5.18 3.45
C LYS A 366 -38.50 -4.01 4.27
N THR A 367 -37.40 -3.38 3.83
CA THR A 367 -36.78 -2.23 4.50
C THR A 367 -37.24 -0.88 3.96
N CYS A 368 -37.88 -0.89 2.78
CA CYS A 368 -38.32 0.32 2.08
C CYS A 368 -39.76 0.72 2.45
N ARG A 369 -40.06 2.00 2.27
CA ARG A 369 -41.42 2.54 2.47
C ARG A 369 -42.26 2.29 1.22
N SER A 370 -43.57 2.11 1.41
CA SER A 370 -44.52 2.10 0.29
C SER A 370 -44.39 3.38 -0.54
N GLY A 371 -44.31 3.23 -1.87
CA GLY A 371 -44.07 4.34 -2.81
C GLY A 371 -42.61 4.73 -3.02
N PHE A 372 -41.68 4.21 -2.20
CA PHE A 372 -40.23 4.46 -2.32
C PHE A 372 -39.43 3.14 -2.38
N PRO A 373 -39.65 2.28 -3.39
CA PRO A 373 -38.87 1.06 -3.57
C PRO A 373 -37.38 1.37 -3.79
N PRO A 374 -36.49 0.38 -3.63
CA PRO A 374 -35.09 0.54 -4.03
C PRO A 374 -35.00 0.91 -5.53
N VAL A 375 -34.01 1.73 -5.90
CA VAL A 375 -33.81 2.16 -7.30
C VAL A 375 -32.39 1.84 -7.75
N LEU A 376 -32.21 1.50 -9.02
CA LEU A 376 -30.92 1.16 -9.61
C LEU A 376 -30.62 2.02 -10.84
N PHE A 377 -29.43 2.60 -10.88
CA PHE A 377 -28.92 3.40 -11.99
C PHE A 377 -27.73 2.71 -12.66
N HIS A 378 -27.62 2.88 -13.98
CA HIS A 378 -26.52 2.37 -14.81
C HIS A 378 -25.82 3.52 -15.55
N LYS A 379 -24.67 3.25 -16.16
CA LYS A 379 -23.82 4.22 -16.89
C LYS A 379 -24.58 5.25 -17.75
N ALA A 380 -25.56 4.81 -18.54
CA ALA A 380 -26.35 5.71 -19.41
C ALA A 380 -27.17 6.78 -18.66
N SER A 381 -27.39 6.59 -17.36
CA SER A 381 -28.06 7.55 -16.48
C SER A 381 -27.11 8.31 -15.56
N LEU A 382 -25.79 8.05 -15.60
CA LEU A 382 -24.83 8.62 -14.65
C LEU A 382 -24.34 10.02 -14.99
N GLN A 383 -24.32 10.41 -16.27
CA GLN A 383 -23.75 11.67 -16.74
C GLN A 383 -24.81 12.49 -17.50
N GLU A 384 -24.96 13.77 -17.14
CA GLU A 384 -25.63 14.75 -18.01
C GLU A 384 -24.66 15.11 -19.14
N THR A 385 -25.11 15.01 -20.40
CA THR A 385 -24.44 15.44 -21.65
C THR A 385 -23.03 16.03 -21.47
N ASP A 386 -21.99 15.26 -21.85
CA ASP A 386 -20.54 15.61 -21.94
C ASP A 386 -19.86 16.27 -20.72
N ASP A 387 -20.58 16.62 -19.65
CA ASP A 387 -20.02 17.13 -18.41
C ASP A 387 -19.80 16.01 -17.38
N SER A 388 -18.66 16.08 -16.69
CA SER A 388 -18.25 15.16 -15.62
C SER A 388 -19.14 15.19 -14.35
N SER A 389 -20.35 15.74 -14.44
CA SER A 389 -21.28 15.89 -13.33
C SER A 389 -22.25 14.70 -13.25
N LEU A 390 -22.44 14.18 -12.03
CA LEU A 390 -23.44 13.14 -11.74
C LEU A 390 -24.85 13.69 -12.03
N ALA A 391 -25.65 12.96 -12.80
CA ALA A 391 -27.00 13.38 -13.20
C ALA A 391 -27.86 13.81 -12.00
N ALA A 392 -28.62 14.89 -12.16
CA ALA A 392 -29.41 15.52 -11.10
C ALA A 392 -30.40 14.55 -10.44
N ASP A 393 -30.98 13.64 -11.22
CA ASP A 393 -31.91 12.61 -10.73
C ASP A 393 -31.25 11.64 -9.74
N ILE A 394 -29.98 11.29 -9.95
CA ILE A 394 -29.25 10.41 -9.02
C ILE A 394 -28.95 11.15 -7.73
N ARG A 395 -28.45 12.39 -7.82
CA ARG A 395 -28.21 13.23 -6.63
C ARG A 395 -29.48 13.40 -5.81
N LYS A 396 -30.62 13.62 -6.47
CA LYS A 396 -31.94 13.71 -5.83
C LYS A 396 -32.31 12.45 -5.06
N GLU A 397 -32.12 11.27 -5.67
CA GLU A 397 -32.44 10.00 -4.99
C GLU A 397 -31.45 9.69 -3.86
N ILE A 398 -30.17 10.01 -4.01
CA ILE A 398 -29.17 9.89 -2.92
C ILE A 398 -29.51 10.85 -1.77
N GLY A 399 -29.87 12.10 -2.05
CA GLY A 399 -30.26 13.09 -1.04
C GLY A 399 -31.62 12.82 -0.38
N SER A 400 -32.44 11.92 -0.94
CA SER A 400 -33.78 11.65 -0.45
C SER A 400 -33.78 10.91 0.90
N ALA A 401 -34.38 11.53 1.93
CA ALA A 401 -34.60 10.89 3.23
C ALA A 401 -35.63 9.75 3.20
N HIS A 402 -36.45 9.67 2.13
CA HIS A 402 -37.46 8.62 1.97
C HIS A 402 -36.91 7.38 1.24
N ARG A 403 -35.93 7.56 0.35
CA ARG A 403 -35.32 6.47 -0.42
C ARG A 403 -34.26 5.77 0.42
N LYS A 404 -34.61 4.63 0.99
CA LYS A 404 -33.68 3.86 1.85
C LYS A 404 -32.49 3.29 1.09
N ILE A 405 -32.70 2.80 -0.12
CA ILE A 405 -31.65 2.11 -0.89
C ILE A 405 -31.58 2.73 -2.29
N VAL A 406 -30.37 3.17 -2.66
CA VAL A 406 -30.03 3.60 -4.02
C VAL A 406 -28.89 2.72 -4.51
N GLY A 407 -29.03 2.14 -5.69
CA GLY A 407 -28.01 1.33 -6.36
C GLY A 407 -27.43 2.06 -7.56
N VAL A 408 -26.12 1.94 -7.77
CA VAL A 408 -25.40 2.50 -8.92
C VAL A 408 -24.42 1.47 -9.47
N VAL A 409 -24.51 1.17 -10.77
CA VAL A 409 -23.55 0.32 -11.48
C VAL A 409 -22.52 1.20 -12.18
N VAL A 410 -21.25 1.02 -11.83
CA VAL A 410 -20.09 1.72 -12.38
C VAL A 410 -19.27 0.74 -13.20
N ASN A 411 -19.35 0.86 -14.53
CA ASN A 411 -18.44 0.15 -15.42
C ASN A 411 -17.16 0.98 -15.59
N ALA A 412 -16.12 0.59 -14.86
CA ALA A 412 -14.81 1.23 -14.90
C ALA A 412 -13.68 0.22 -15.10
N VAL A 413 -13.71 -0.91 -14.40
CA VAL A 413 -12.65 -1.92 -14.47
C VAL A 413 -12.81 -2.77 -15.73
N ASP A 414 -13.99 -3.32 -15.97
CA ASP A 414 -14.26 -4.14 -17.17
C ASP A 414 -14.00 -3.38 -18.49
N ASP A 415 -14.46 -2.13 -18.60
CA ASP A 415 -14.15 -1.25 -19.74
C ASP A 415 -12.63 -1.09 -19.99
N HIS A 416 -11.78 -1.19 -18.96
CA HIS A 416 -10.32 -1.13 -19.11
C HIS A 416 -9.70 -2.47 -19.55
N LEU A 417 -10.38 -3.60 -19.36
CA LEU A 417 -9.93 -4.90 -19.88
C LEU A 417 -10.02 -4.95 -21.40
N LEU A 418 -10.97 -4.22 -21.99
CA LEU A 418 -11.16 -4.10 -23.43
C LEU A 418 -10.15 -3.16 -24.12
N LYS A 419 -9.57 -2.21 -23.38
CA LYS A 419 -8.59 -1.25 -23.91
C LYS A 419 -7.23 -1.93 -24.09
N GLY A 420 -6.42 -1.44 -25.02
CA GLY A 420 -5.07 -2.00 -25.27
C GLY A 420 -4.13 -1.87 -24.07
N GLU A 421 -3.09 -2.71 -24.04
CA GLU A 421 -2.09 -2.87 -22.95
C GLU A 421 -1.21 -1.63 -22.65
N GLN A 422 -1.49 -0.47 -23.24
CA GLN A 422 -0.57 0.67 -23.29
C GLN A 422 -0.55 1.53 -22.00
N ILE A 423 -1.45 1.32 -21.05
CA ILE A 423 -1.60 2.19 -19.87
C ILE A 423 -1.46 1.38 -18.57
N ASP A 424 -0.46 1.73 -17.75
CA ASP A 424 -0.34 1.31 -16.36
C ASP A 424 -1.37 2.10 -15.52
N THR A 425 -2.52 1.49 -15.26
CA THR A 425 -3.63 2.14 -14.54
C THR A 425 -3.47 1.89 -13.05
N ARG A 426 -3.43 2.96 -12.26
CA ARG A 426 -3.46 2.90 -10.79
C ARG A 426 -4.88 3.17 -10.33
N TRP A 427 -5.51 2.21 -9.65
CA TRP A 427 -6.89 2.38 -9.19
C TRP A 427 -6.96 3.27 -7.95
N SER A 428 -7.58 4.44 -8.12
CA SER A 428 -7.90 5.35 -7.02
C SER A 428 -9.36 5.80 -7.12
N ARG A 429 -9.84 6.48 -6.07
CA ARG A 429 -11.16 7.10 -6.12
C ARG A 429 -11.28 8.05 -7.31
N ASP A 430 -10.23 8.81 -7.60
CA ASP A 430 -10.25 9.85 -8.62
C ASP A 430 -10.07 9.28 -10.05
N GLU A 431 -9.46 8.10 -10.20
CA GLU A 431 -9.39 7.37 -11.48
C GLU A 431 -10.78 6.88 -11.92
N ILE A 432 -11.61 6.45 -10.96
CA ILE A 432 -13.01 6.10 -11.22
C ILE A 432 -13.84 7.38 -11.21
N LYS A 433 -13.92 8.07 -12.35
CA LYS A 433 -14.51 9.41 -12.53
C LYS A 433 -15.78 9.75 -11.70
N VAL A 434 -16.72 8.82 -11.56
CA VAL A 434 -17.99 9.06 -10.84
C VAL A 434 -17.91 8.82 -9.33
N LEU A 435 -16.91 8.05 -8.86
CA LEU A 435 -16.79 7.61 -7.48
C LEU A 435 -16.58 8.76 -6.48
N PRO A 436 -15.77 9.81 -6.74
CA PRO A 436 -15.61 10.92 -5.81
C PRO A 436 -16.93 11.62 -5.51
N VAL A 437 -17.75 11.85 -6.56
CA VAL A 437 -19.05 12.50 -6.45
C VAL A 437 -20.03 11.59 -5.70
N LEU A 438 -20.10 10.30 -6.03
CA LEU A 438 -20.97 9.35 -5.33
C LEU A 438 -20.65 9.26 -3.83
N LEU A 439 -19.38 9.18 -3.46
CA LEU A 439 -18.94 9.18 -2.06
C LEU A 439 -19.27 10.51 -1.39
N HIS A 440 -19.03 11.65 -2.04
CA HIS A 440 -19.38 12.96 -1.48
C HIS A 440 -20.88 13.06 -1.16
N GLU A 441 -21.75 12.74 -2.12
CA GLU A 441 -23.21 12.79 -1.95
C GLU A 441 -23.69 11.81 -0.87
N ALA A 442 -23.11 10.60 -0.82
CA ALA A 442 -23.42 9.63 0.23
C ALA A 442 -23.04 10.14 1.63
N LYS A 443 -21.87 10.78 1.77
CA LYS A 443 -21.41 11.38 3.02
C LYS A 443 -22.35 12.51 3.46
N MET A 444 -22.73 13.41 2.55
CA MET A 444 -23.68 14.50 2.83
C MET A 444 -25.07 14.00 3.23
N ALA A 445 -25.54 12.91 2.61
CA ALA A 445 -26.82 12.29 2.93
C ALA A 445 -26.76 11.32 4.14
N GLY A 446 -25.61 11.16 4.79
CA GLY A 446 -25.43 10.27 5.95
C GLY A 446 -25.64 8.79 5.63
N ARG A 447 -25.37 8.38 4.38
CA ARG A 447 -25.54 7.00 3.92
C ARG A 447 -24.34 6.14 4.24
N THR A 448 -24.61 4.87 4.57
CA THR A 448 -23.58 3.83 4.49
C THR A 448 -23.38 3.45 3.03
N VAL A 449 -22.14 3.39 2.56
CA VAL A 449 -21.82 2.97 1.19
C VAL A 449 -21.44 1.50 1.22
N ILE A 450 -22.01 0.69 0.33
CA ILE A 450 -21.62 -0.71 0.15
C ILE A 450 -21.05 -0.84 -1.26
N LEU A 451 -19.73 -0.96 -1.36
CA LEU A 451 -19.05 -1.26 -2.62
C LEU A 451 -19.08 -2.78 -2.85
N LEU A 452 -19.61 -3.17 -3.99
CA LEU A 452 -19.74 -4.56 -4.42
C LEU A 452 -19.03 -4.75 -5.75
N SER A 453 -18.66 -5.99 -6.02
CA SER A 453 -18.27 -6.46 -7.35
C SER A 453 -19.20 -7.59 -7.78
N ASP A 454 -19.31 -7.82 -9.07
CA ASP A 454 -20.03 -8.94 -9.66
C ASP A 454 -19.09 -10.11 -9.99
N HIS A 455 -17.92 -9.81 -10.55
CA HIS A 455 -16.83 -10.76 -10.77
C HIS A 455 -15.47 -10.05 -10.68
N GLY A 456 -14.41 -10.83 -10.53
CA GLY A 456 -13.04 -10.36 -10.72
C GLY A 456 -12.57 -10.56 -12.16
N HIS A 457 -11.25 -10.48 -12.37
CA HIS A 457 -10.66 -10.64 -13.70
C HIS A 457 -9.22 -11.11 -13.58
N ILE A 458 -8.69 -11.60 -14.70
CA ILE A 458 -7.25 -11.73 -14.92
C ILE A 458 -6.80 -10.71 -15.97
N LEU A 459 -5.54 -10.27 -15.87
CA LEU A 459 -4.92 -9.44 -16.91
C LEU A 459 -4.11 -10.33 -17.86
N ASP A 460 -4.07 -9.98 -19.15
CA ASP A 460 -3.23 -10.70 -20.10
C ASP A 460 -1.77 -10.49 -19.76
N CYS A 461 -1.10 -11.60 -19.49
CA CYS A 461 0.33 -11.70 -19.24
C CYS A 461 0.91 -12.75 -20.20
N ASN A 462 0.63 -12.58 -21.50
CA ASN A 462 0.92 -13.54 -22.56
C ASN A 462 0.12 -14.85 -22.42
N ALA A 463 -1.18 -14.76 -22.15
CA ALA A 463 -2.03 -15.94 -22.09
C ALA A 463 -2.10 -16.65 -23.45
N LYS A 464 -1.99 -17.99 -23.42
CA LYS A 464 -2.09 -18.83 -24.61
C LYS A 464 -3.53 -18.81 -25.11
N GLY A 465 -3.71 -18.33 -26.34
CA GLY A 465 -4.98 -18.38 -27.03
C GLY A 465 -5.30 -19.77 -27.55
N LYS A 466 -6.46 -20.30 -27.17
CA LYS A 466 -7.11 -21.45 -27.80
C LYS A 466 -8.42 -20.99 -28.45
N GLN A 467 -9.01 -21.80 -29.31
CA GLN A 467 -10.32 -21.49 -29.89
C GLN A 467 -11.32 -22.57 -29.49
N TYR A 468 -12.37 -22.16 -28.80
CA TYR A 468 -13.49 -23.01 -28.40
C TYR A 468 -14.79 -22.20 -28.44
N GLU A 469 -15.91 -22.90 -28.51
CA GLU A 469 -17.23 -22.30 -28.35
C GLU A 469 -17.53 -22.04 -26.87
N GLY A 470 -18.09 -20.86 -26.56
CA GLY A 470 -18.36 -20.39 -25.20
C GLY A 470 -17.98 -18.92 -25.03
N GLY A 471 -17.40 -18.59 -23.87
CA GLY A 471 -16.89 -17.26 -23.56
C GLY A 471 -15.37 -17.17 -23.60
N GLU A 472 -14.81 -16.06 -23.11
CA GLU A 472 -13.37 -15.81 -23.19
C GLU A 472 -12.54 -16.71 -22.27
N ARG A 473 -13.15 -17.22 -21.19
CA ARG A 473 -12.54 -18.11 -20.20
C ARG A 473 -13.48 -19.22 -19.75
N TRP A 474 -14.45 -19.60 -20.58
CA TRP A 474 -15.22 -20.82 -20.38
C TRP A 474 -15.63 -21.38 -21.74
N ARG A 475 -15.80 -22.70 -21.82
CA ARG A 475 -16.23 -23.39 -23.03
C ARG A 475 -17.25 -24.47 -22.72
N ILE A 476 -17.99 -24.86 -23.75
CA ILE A 476 -18.97 -25.94 -23.65
C ILE A 476 -18.24 -27.27 -23.36
N ASP A 477 -18.86 -28.11 -22.55
CA ASP A 477 -18.41 -29.44 -22.12
C ASP A 477 -18.58 -30.52 -23.22
N GLU A 478 -18.04 -30.27 -24.41
CA GLU A 478 -18.12 -31.21 -25.55
C GLU A 478 -16.84 -32.01 -25.78
N THR A 479 -15.70 -31.48 -25.33
CA THR A 479 -14.37 -32.10 -25.49
C THR A 479 -13.71 -32.33 -24.14
N ASN A 480 -12.77 -33.27 -24.10
CA ASN A 480 -12.03 -33.60 -22.88
C ASN A 480 -11.40 -32.35 -22.24
N VAL A 481 -11.36 -32.35 -20.90
CA VAL A 481 -10.68 -31.31 -20.12
C VAL A 481 -9.19 -31.33 -20.46
N SER A 482 -8.63 -30.17 -20.82
CA SER A 482 -7.19 -30.03 -21.06
C SER A 482 -6.44 -29.60 -19.80
N GLU A 483 -5.12 -29.70 -19.81
CA GLU A 483 -4.29 -29.11 -18.76
C GLU A 483 -4.60 -27.61 -18.57
N GLY A 484 -4.68 -27.17 -17.31
CA GLY A 484 -5.06 -25.80 -16.94
C GLY A 484 -6.57 -25.55 -16.87
N GLU A 485 -7.40 -26.55 -17.17
CA GLU A 485 -8.86 -26.45 -17.19
C GLU A 485 -9.49 -27.39 -16.16
N LEU A 486 -10.70 -27.05 -15.72
CA LEU A 486 -11.55 -27.91 -14.89
C LEU A 486 -12.98 -27.89 -15.42
N LYS A 487 -13.65 -29.04 -15.26
CA LYS A 487 -15.07 -29.19 -15.52
C LYS A 487 -15.84 -28.85 -14.25
N ILE A 488 -16.80 -27.93 -14.36
CA ILE A 488 -17.68 -27.55 -13.26
C ILE A 488 -19.12 -27.92 -13.63
N ALA A 489 -19.84 -28.49 -12.66
CA ALA A 489 -21.22 -28.91 -12.82
C ALA A 489 -22.02 -28.59 -11.55
N GLY A 490 -23.23 -28.06 -11.72
CA GLY A 490 -24.16 -27.79 -10.62
C GLY A 490 -25.00 -26.54 -10.87
N GLU A 491 -25.94 -26.24 -9.97
CA GLU A 491 -26.96 -25.20 -10.18
C GLU A 491 -26.39 -23.79 -10.35
N ARG A 492 -25.21 -23.50 -9.77
CA ARG A 492 -24.51 -22.23 -9.94
C ARG A 492 -23.77 -22.10 -11.27
N VAL A 493 -23.71 -23.16 -12.08
CA VAL A 493 -23.35 -23.10 -13.49
C VAL A 493 -24.58 -22.61 -14.26
N VAL A 494 -24.75 -21.30 -14.39
CA VAL A 494 -26.00 -20.70 -14.90
C VAL A 494 -26.13 -20.89 -16.41
N ILE A 495 -25.02 -20.86 -17.12
CA ILE A 495 -24.93 -21.13 -18.56
C ILE A 495 -23.78 -22.11 -18.80
N PRO A 496 -23.89 -23.01 -19.80
CA PRO A 496 -25.07 -23.27 -20.65
C PRO A 496 -26.20 -23.98 -19.87
N GLU A 497 -27.37 -24.16 -20.49
CA GLU A 497 -28.57 -24.79 -19.89
C GLU A 497 -28.32 -26.21 -19.33
N THR A 498 -27.25 -26.87 -19.78
CA THR A 498 -26.84 -28.18 -19.25
C THR A 498 -26.30 -28.11 -17.82
N HIS A 499 -26.07 -26.91 -17.28
CA HIS A 499 -25.44 -26.65 -15.98
C HIS A 499 -24.04 -27.27 -15.87
N LYS A 500 -23.34 -27.37 -17.00
CA LYS A 500 -22.00 -27.95 -17.12
C LYS A 500 -21.16 -27.14 -18.10
N LEU A 501 -19.96 -26.76 -17.67
CA LEU A 501 -18.98 -26.09 -18.53
C LEU A 501 -17.55 -26.52 -18.19
N ILE A 502 -16.61 -26.18 -19.05
CA ILE A 502 -15.17 -26.29 -18.78
C ILE A 502 -14.57 -24.88 -18.74
N ALA A 503 -13.84 -24.57 -17.67
CA ALA A 503 -13.24 -23.26 -17.46
C ALA A 503 -11.76 -23.39 -17.04
N PRO A 504 -10.88 -22.48 -17.48
CA PRO A 504 -9.53 -22.41 -16.96
C PRO A 504 -9.52 -21.98 -15.48
N TRP A 505 -8.74 -22.70 -14.67
CA TRP A 505 -8.32 -22.25 -13.35
C TRP A 505 -6.99 -21.49 -13.43
N THR A 506 -6.20 -21.72 -14.48
CA THR A 506 -4.94 -21.00 -14.73
C THR A 506 -5.20 -19.64 -15.40
N GLU A 507 -4.43 -18.62 -15.02
CA GLU A 507 -4.46 -17.32 -15.72
C GLU A 507 -3.77 -17.37 -17.11
N LYS A 508 -3.13 -18.50 -17.47
CA LYS A 508 -2.31 -18.64 -18.68
C LYS A 508 -3.08 -19.05 -19.94
N ILE A 509 -4.40 -19.22 -19.88
CA ILE A 509 -5.23 -19.70 -21.00
C ILE A 509 -6.34 -18.70 -21.29
N ARG A 510 -6.62 -18.43 -22.57
CA ARG A 510 -7.81 -17.69 -23.02
C ARG A 510 -8.43 -18.34 -24.24
N TYR A 511 -9.73 -18.17 -24.46
CA TYR A 511 -10.44 -18.71 -25.62
C TYR A 511 -10.86 -17.64 -26.65
N GLY A 512 -10.79 -16.36 -26.26
CA GLY A 512 -11.09 -15.20 -27.11
C GLY A 512 -9.86 -14.57 -27.78
N ILE A 513 -10.07 -13.44 -28.46
CA ILE A 513 -8.99 -12.61 -29.05
C ILE A 513 -8.09 -11.99 -27.96
N LYS A 514 -6.91 -11.47 -28.36
CA LYS A 514 -6.04 -10.77 -27.40
C LYS A 514 -6.69 -9.46 -26.94
N LYS A 515 -6.78 -9.24 -25.63
CA LYS A 515 -7.29 -8.06 -24.91
C LYS A 515 -6.36 -7.80 -23.71
N ASN A 516 -6.54 -6.71 -22.97
CA ASN A 516 -5.73 -6.42 -21.78
C ASN A 516 -6.12 -7.30 -20.58
N GLY A 517 -7.33 -7.85 -20.56
CA GLY A 517 -7.76 -8.81 -19.55
C GLY A 517 -9.03 -9.54 -19.92
N TYR A 518 -9.43 -10.47 -19.04
CA TYR A 518 -10.48 -11.45 -19.29
C TYR A 518 -11.16 -11.88 -17.99
N HIS A 519 -12.38 -12.38 -18.11
CA HIS A 519 -13.13 -12.99 -17.03
C HIS A 519 -13.97 -14.18 -17.57
N GLY A 520 -14.68 -14.89 -16.69
CA GLY A 520 -15.50 -16.06 -17.03
C GLY A 520 -14.91 -17.42 -16.59
N GLY A 521 -13.66 -17.43 -16.11
CA GLY A 521 -12.97 -18.60 -15.59
C GLY A 521 -13.28 -18.90 -14.13
N VAL A 522 -12.51 -19.82 -13.56
CA VAL A 522 -12.70 -20.35 -12.19
C VAL A 522 -11.49 -20.11 -11.27
N SER A 523 -10.58 -19.24 -11.68
CA SER A 523 -9.49 -18.78 -10.82
C SER A 523 -10.03 -17.97 -9.64
N PRO A 524 -9.35 -17.93 -8.49
CA PRO A 524 -9.78 -17.11 -7.36
C PRO A 524 -9.80 -15.62 -7.71
N GLN A 525 -8.91 -15.15 -8.61
CA GLN A 525 -8.90 -13.76 -9.09
C GLN A 525 -10.21 -13.35 -9.78
N GLU A 526 -10.93 -14.31 -10.37
CA GLU A 526 -12.20 -14.09 -11.06
C GLU A 526 -13.41 -14.38 -10.16
N MET A 527 -13.31 -15.43 -9.33
CA MET A 527 -14.43 -15.95 -8.56
C MET A 527 -14.63 -15.26 -7.22
N VAL A 528 -13.55 -14.90 -6.53
CA VAL A 528 -13.62 -14.26 -5.20
C VAL A 528 -13.71 -12.76 -5.40
N ILE A 529 -14.80 -12.18 -4.89
CA ILE A 529 -15.11 -10.76 -5.04
C ILE A 529 -15.24 -10.08 -3.67
N PRO A 530 -14.79 -8.82 -3.56
CA PRO A 530 -14.83 -8.07 -2.31
C PRO A 530 -16.24 -7.54 -2.01
N ILE A 531 -16.55 -7.44 -0.71
CA ILE A 531 -17.67 -6.65 -0.18
C ILE A 531 -17.06 -5.60 0.75
N ALA A 532 -17.24 -4.31 0.44
CA ALA A 532 -16.75 -3.22 1.27
C ALA A 532 -17.91 -2.43 1.85
N VAL A 533 -18.02 -2.40 3.18
CA VAL A 533 -18.99 -1.54 3.87
C VAL A 533 -18.25 -0.32 4.39
N LEU A 534 -18.57 0.86 3.85
CA LEU A 534 -17.91 2.11 4.18
C LEU A 534 -18.86 3.04 4.94
N ASN A 535 -18.35 3.64 6.00
CA ASN A 535 -19.07 4.63 6.79
C ASN A 535 -18.19 5.84 7.07
N SER A 536 -18.77 7.03 6.97
CA SER A 536 -18.06 8.30 7.21
C SER A 536 -18.29 8.84 8.63
N SER A 537 -19.13 8.17 9.42
CA SER A 537 -19.44 8.52 10.80
C SER A 537 -19.04 7.40 11.76
N ASN A 538 -18.77 7.75 13.03
CA ASN A 538 -18.49 6.78 14.10
C ASN A 538 -19.74 6.03 14.61
N ALA A 539 -20.91 6.27 14.01
CA ALA A 539 -22.14 5.55 14.33
C ALA A 539 -22.26 4.36 13.37
N PHE A 540 -21.75 3.21 13.78
CA PHE A 540 -21.80 1.98 12.98
C PHE A 540 -23.13 1.23 13.17
N PRO A 541 -23.57 0.43 12.18
CA PRO A 541 -24.67 -0.51 12.39
C PRO A 541 -24.35 -1.48 13.55
N ALA A 542 -25.36 -1.98 14.25
CA ALA A 542 -25.15 -2.94 15.35
C ALA A 542 -24.46 -4.22 14.84
N GLY A 543 -23.46 -4.71 15.58
CA GLY A 543 -22.64 -5.87 15.18
C GLY A 543 -21.56 -5.57 14.14
N TRP A 544 -21.32 -4.29 13.84
CA TRP A 544 -20.25 -3.83 12.95
C TRP A 544 -19.28 -2.94 13.68
N SER A 545 -17.99 -3.18 13.46
CA SER A 545 -16.91 -2.35 13.95
C SER A 545 -16.06 -1.83 12.78
N GLU A 546 -15.25 -0.81 13.03
CA GLU A 546 -14.19 -0.44 12.08
C GLU A 546 -13.29 -1.66 11.87
N ALA A 547 -13.07 -2.02 10.61
CA ALA A 547 -12.21 -3.12 10.24
C ALA A 547 -10.79 -2.82 10.74
N PRO A 548 -10.09 -3.80 11.34
CA PRO A 548 -8.70 -3.61 11.69
C PRO A 548 -7.87 -3.33 10.43
N VAL A 549 -6.70 -2.71 10.60
CA VAL A 549 -5.71 -2.64 9.52
C VAL A 549 -5.22 -4.06 9.25
N ASP A 550 -5.85 -4.71 8.27
CA ASP A 550 -5.64 -6.11 7.92
C ASP A 550 -4.82 -6.22 6.62
N THR A 551 -3.61 -5.65 6.66
CA THR A 551 -2.56 -6.00 5.70
C THR A 551 -1.85 -7.27 6.20
N PRO A 552 -1.49 -8.23 5.34
CA PRO A 552 -0.72 -9.40 5.77
C PRO A 552 0.56 -9.02 6.50
N LEU A 553 1.09 -9.91 7.37
CA LEU A 553 2.31 -9.62 8.13
C LEU A 553 3.49 -9.28 7.21
N TRP A 554 3.64 -9.97 6.09
CA TRP A 554 4.67 -9.71 5.07
C TRP A 554 4.48 -8.42 4.26
N TRP A 555 3.29 -7.80 4.32
CA TRP A 555 2.97 -6.60 3.53
C TRP A 555 3.69 -5.35 4.04
N ASP A 556 3.85 -5.26 5.36
CA ASP A 556 4.51 -4.14 6.02
C ASP A 556 5.89 -4.56 6.53
N ILE A 557 6.81 -3.59 6.65
CA ILE A 557 8.15 -3.81 7.17
C ILE A 557 8.08 -4.00 8.69
N ALA A 558 7.80 -5.21 9.15
CA ALA A 558 8.23 -5.63 10.48
C ALA A 558 9.69 -6.11 10.36
N SER A 559 10.65 -5.28 10.76
CA SER A 559 12.00 -5.76 11.02
C SER A 559 11.92 -6.65 12.26
N SER A 560 11.70 -7.95 12.09
CA SER A 560 11.76 -8.90 13.21
C SER A 560 13.21 -9.29 13.49
N PRO A 561 13.67 -9.30 14.75
CA PRO A 561 15.01 -9.74 15.11
C PRO A 561 15.13 -11.25 14.91
N THR A 562 16.29 -11.69 14.42
CA THR A 562 16.62 -13.08 14.12
C THR A 562 16.46 -13.99 15.34
N SER A 563 15.53 -14.96 15.27
CA SER A 563 15.33 -16.00 16.28
C SER A 563 16.43 -17.07 16.21
N THR A 564 17.10 -17.33 17.33
CA THR A 564 17.95 -18.51 17.53
C THR A 564 17.18 -19.59 18.32
N GLU A 565 17.32 -20.84 17.88
CA GLU A 565 16.61 -22.04 18.35
C GLU A 565 16.89 -22.38 19.84
N PRO A 566 15.92 -22.96 20.58
CA PRO A 566 16.10 -23.27 22.00
C PRO A 566 16.55 -24.72 22.25
N GLU A 567 17.60 -24.91 23.05
CA GLU A 567 17.94 -26.21 23.65
C GLU A 567 17.25 -26.42 25.02
N THR A 568 16.93 -27.68 25.28
CA THR A 568 15.99 -28.21 26.29
C THR A 568 16.61 -28.28 27.69
N ILE A 569 15.85 -27.93 28.74
CA ILE A 569 16.26 -28.17 30.15
C ILE A 569 15.16 -28.90 30.94
N LEU A 570 15.60 -29.88 31.74
CA LEU A 570 14.85 -30.82 32.57
C LEU A 570 14.25 -30.21 33.86
N ASN A 571 13.05 -30.70 34.19
CA ASN A 571 12.18 -30.39 35.35
C ASN A 571 12.76 -30.68 36.75
N LEU A 572 12.38 -29.86 37.74
CA LEU A 572 12.11 -30.29 39.13
C LEU A 572 10.92 -29.51 39.77
N LYS A 573 10.15 -30.21 40.62
CA LYS A 573 8.82 -29.84 41.18
C LYS A 573 8.86 -28.87 42.39
N PRO A 574 7.78 -28.12 42.67
CA PRO A 574 7.67 -27.18 43.81
C PRO A 574 6.85 -27.71 45.02
N VAL A 575 7.02 -27.06 46.18
CA VAL A 575 6.25 -27.27 47.43
C VAL A 575 5.50 -25.98 47.81
N GLU A 576 4.22 -26.11 48.17
CA GLU A 576 3.26 -25.04 48.52
C GLU A 576 3.35 -24.54 49.98
N PRO A 577 2.85 -23.32 50.28
CA PRO A 577 2.33 -22.98 51.61
C PRO A 577 0.86 -22.51 51.65
N LYS A 578 0.24 -22.73 52.83
CA LYS A 578 -1.16 -22.48 53.20
C LYS A 578 -1.43 -21.07 53.82
N PRO A 579 -2.70 -20.62 53.89
CA PRO A 579 -3.11 -19.23 54.15
C PRO A 579 -3.82 -18.99 55.52
N VAL A 580 -3.98 -17.72 55.94
CA VAL A 580 -4.94 -17.27 56.98
C VAL A 580 -5.28 -15.74 56.86
N PRO A 581 -6.39 -15.22 57.44
CA PRO A 581 -7.41 -14.47 56.69
C PRO A 581 -7.94 -13.15 57.31
N SER A 582 -8.65 -12.38 56.47
CA SER A 582 -9.89 -11.57 56.68
C SER A 582 -10.02 -10.48 57.77
N GLY A 583 -10.57 -9.32 57.37
CA GLY A 583 -11.53 -8.56 58.19
C GLY A 583 -11.83 -7.08 57.82
N MET A 584 -13.08 -6.82 57.36
CA MET A 584 -13.93 -5.58 57.44
C MET A 584 -13.72 -4.46 56.38
N LEU A 585 -14.64 -4.18 55.42
CA LEU A 585 -15.99 -3.52 55.42
C LEU A 585 -15.92 -2.04 55.89
N PHE A 586 -16.02 -0.98 55.06
CA PHE A 586 -17.02 -0.61 54.03
C PHE A 586 -16.44 0.19 52.84
N ASN A 587 -17.17 0.11 51.72
CA ASN A 587 -17.01 0.69 50.38
C ASN A 587 -16.75 2.20 50.28
N VAL A 588 -15.77 2.57 49.43
CA VAL A 588 -15.92 3.57 48.33
C VAL A 588 -14.85 3.24 47.27
N ASP A 589 -15.10 2.30 46.35
CA ASP A 589 -14.33 2.16 45.09
C ASP A 589 -14.96 1.07 44.19
N GLU A 590 -16.09 1.39 43.58
CA GLU A 590 -16.59 0.68 42.39
C GLU A 590 -16.61 1.68 41.24
N LEU A 591 -15.43 1.96 40.67
CA LEU A 591 -15.27 2.50 39.30
C LEU A 591 -13.82 2.45 38.77
N VAL A 592 -12.87 1.79 39.45
CA VAL A 592 -11.45 1.74 39.00
C VAL A 592 -10.88 0.33 38.75
N GLN A 593 -11.49 -0.77 39.19
CA GLN A 593 -10.91 -2.11 38.96
C GLN A 593 -11.67 -2.97 37.94
N GLN A 594 -11.47 -2.70 36.65
CA GLN A 594 -11.59 -3.71 35.57
C GLN A 594 -10.44 -3.58 34.55
N ALA A 595 -9.25 -3.13 34.98
CA ALA A 595 -8.07 -3.01 34.12
C ALA A 595 -6.78 -3.61 34.69
N GLU A 596 -6.84 -4.34 35.82
CA GLU A 596 -5.64 -4.97 36.39
C GLU A 596 -5.94 -6.41 36.81
N ASN A 597 -5.65 -7.33 35.90
CA ASN A 597 -5.37 -8.73 36.20
C ASN A 597 -4.39 -9.25 35.13
N ALA A 598 -3.10 -9.01 35.35
CA ALA A 598 -2.02 -9.80 34.78
C ALA A 598 -1.05 -10.12 35.91
N ALA A 599 -0.84 -11.41 36.15
CA ALA A 599 0.01 -11.97 37.20
C ALA A 599 1.51 -11.63 36.98
N PRO A 600 2.36 -11.70 38.02
CA PRO A 600 3.72 -11.15 38.01
C PRO A 600 4.74 -12.11 37.38
N VAL A 601 5.74 -11.54 36.70
CA VAL A 601 6.91 -12.21 36.14
C VAL A 601 8.10 -11.95 37.07
N ASP A 602 8.72 -13.02 37.57
CA ASP A 602 10.03 -12.96 38.25
C ASP A 602 11.20 -13.09 37.25
N THR A 603 12.28 -12.43 37.64
CA THR A 603 13.49 -12.01 36.90
C THR A 603 14.44 -13.12 36.40
N ILE A 604 15.03 -12.91 35.21
CA ILE A 604 16.24 -13.57 34.67
C ILE A 604 17.28 -12.49 34.27
N PRO A 605 18.60 -12.71 34.38
CA PRO A 605 19.62 -11.65 34.42
C PRO A 605 20.08 -11.08 33.06
N ASP A 606 20.58 -9.84 33.14
CA ASP A 606 21.13 -8.97 32.10
C ASP A 606 22.24 -9.60 31.23
N SER A 607 22.09 -9.54 29.89
CA SER A 607 23.20 -9.21 28.96
C SER A 607 22.77 -8.84 27.53
N THR A 608 21.53 -8.40 27.30
CA THR A 608 21.08 -7.72 26.05
C THR A 608 20.31 -6.41 26.32
N ALA A 609 20.22 -6.01 27.59
CA ALA A 609 19.31 -4.97 28.05
C ALA A 609 19.75 -3.54 27.72
N THR A 610 21.02 -3.24 27.42
CA THR A 610 21.48 -1.85 27.36
C THR A 610 20.82 -1.00 26.26
N ALA A 611 20.49 -1.59 25.10
CA ALA A 611 19.83 -0.85 24.02
C ALA A 611 18.31 -0.68 24.24
N SER A 612 17.59 -1.73 24.67
CA SER A 612 16.14 -1.64 24.93
C SER A 612 15.81 -0.86 26.21
N LYS A 613 16.72 -0.87 27.19
CA LYS A 613 16.58 -0.13 28.46
C LYS A 613 16.81 1.37 28.23
N ALA A 614 17.81 1.75 27.40
CA ALA A 614 17.99 3.14 26.97
C ALA A 614 16.83 3.66 26.09
N GLN A 615 16.22 2.80 25.26
CA GLN A 615 15.02 3.13 24.47
C GLN A 615 13.77 3.36 25.35
N ALA A 616 13.58 2.59 26.42
CA ALA A 616 12.50 2.82 27.39
C ALA A 616 12.76 4.01 28.33
N GLU A 617 14.03 4.32 28.61
CA GLU A 617 14.44 5.35 29.57
C GLU A 617 14.19 6.77 29.08
N TRP A 618 14.41 7.07 27.79
CA TRP A 618 14.16 8.42 27.26
C TRP A 618 12.66 8.75 27.18
N ILE A 619 11.81 7.78 26.85
CA ILE A 619 10.35 7.93 26.83
C ILE A 619 9.85 8.17 28.26
N SER A 620 10.40 7.45 29.24
CA SER A 620 10.09 7.66 30.65
C SER A 620 10.52 9.06 31.14
N ARG A 621 11.73 9.52 30.75
CA ARG A 621 12.21 10.87 31.04
C ARG A 621 11.36 11.95 30.39
N LEU A 622 10.88 11.73 29.16
CA LEU A 622 9.97 12.64 28.47
C LEU A 622 8.66 12.83 29.24
N LEU A 623 8.03 11.73 29.65
CA LEU A 623 6.77 11.77 30.40
C LEU A 623 6.90 12.46 31.76
N LEU A 624 8.10 12.45 32.36
CA LEU A 624 8.41 13.12 33.62
C LEU A 624 8.90 14.57 33.43
N SER A 625 9.09 15.03 32.19
CA SER A 625 9.64 16.36 31.93
C SER A 625 8.60 17.46 32.16
N HIS A 626 9.02 18.56 32.79
CA HIS A 626 8.17 19.72 33.01
C HIS A 626 7.66 20.33 31.69
N VAL A 627 8.47 20.26 30.63
CA VAL A 627 8.08 20.73 29.29
C VAL A 627 6.93 19.90 28.73
N TYR A 628 6.95 18.57 28.91
CA TYR A 628 5.86 17.69 28.48
C TYR A 628 4.55 17.98 29.22
N ASP A 629 4.60 18.17 30.54
CA ASP A 629 3.41 18.53 31.32
C ASP A 629 2.81 19.88 30.91
N GLU A 630 3.65 20.88 30.61
CA GLU A 630 3.20 22.19 30.12
C GLU A 630 2.55 22.07 28.74
N GLN A 631 3.16 21.33 27.80
CA GLN A 631 2.59 21.09 26.47
C GLN A 631 1.26 20.30 26.54
N LYS A 632 1.16 19.34 27.45
CA LYS A 632 -0.07 18.57 27.70
C LYS A 632 -1.21 19.48 28.17
N ARG A 633 -0.93 20.49 29.00
CA ARG A 633 -1.92 21.48 29.46
C ARG A 633 -2.37 22.42 28.34
N LEU A 634 -1.45 22.81 27.46
CA LEU A 634 -1.75 23.63 26.27
C LEU A 634 -2.56 22.84 25.21
N GLY A 635 -2.43 21.52 25.17
CA GLY A 635 -3.13 20.62 24.23
C GLY A 635 -4.65 20.49 24.39
N GLY A 636 -5.22 20.92 25.52
CA GLY A 636 -6.68 20.98 25.77
C GLY A 636 -7.30 19.74 26.44
N ARG A 637 -8.65 19.64 26.44
CA ARG A 637 -9.43 18.60 27.17
C ARG A 637 -9.36 17.17 26.57
N SER A 638 -8.68 16.98 25.45
CA SER A 638 -8.68 15.75 24.66
C SER A 638 -7.28 15.19 24.39
N VAL A 639 -6.34 15.41 25.31
CA VAL A 639 -4.98 14.84 25.20
C VAL A 639 -5.01 13.34 25.55
N PRO A 640 -4.33 12.47 24.77
CA PRO A 640 -4.31 11.03 25.02
C PRO A 640 -3.71 10.69 26.38
N ALA A 641 -4.12 9.56 26.94
CA ALA A 641 -3.48 9.01 28.14
C ALA A 641 -2.01 8.68 27.87
N ASP A 642 -1.15 8.82 28.88
CA ASP A 642 0.30 8.64 28.72
C ASP A 642 0.64 7.25 28.20
N ALA A 643 -0.09 6.22 28.62
CA ALA A 643 0.06 4.87 28.09
C ALA A 643 -0.13 4.75 26.56
N VAL A 644 -1.00 5.58 25.96
CA VAL A 644 -1.19 5.62 24.50
C VAL A 644 -0.02 6.32 23.82
N ILE A 645 0.47 7.42 24.40
CA ILE A 645 1.65 8.14 23.92
C ILE A 645 2.91 7.27 24.00
N THR A 646 3.10 6.54 25.10
CA THR A 646 4.18 5.55 25.28
C THR A 646 4.15 4.51 24.17
N ARG A 647 3.01 3.86 23.92
CA ARG A 647 2.89 2.87 22.85
C ARG A 647 3.16 3.46 21.47
N LEU A 648 2.70 4.69 21.22
CA LEU A 648 2.95 5.39 19.96
C LEU A 648 4.44 5.67 19.75
N LEU A 649 5.13 6.23 20.75
CA LEU A 649 6.56 6.56 20.66
C LEU A 649 7.42 5.30 20.56
N HIS A 650 7.11 4.26 21.34
CA HIS A 650 7.79 2.97 21.23
C HIS A 650 7.65 2.37 19.84
N ALA A 651 6.42 2.30 19.30
CA ALA A 651 6.19 1.71 17.99
C ALA A 651 6.93 2.43 16.85
N ILE A 652 7.13 3.75 16.95
CA ILE A 652 7.87 4.53 15.96
C ILE A 652 9.39 4.41 16.17
N ASP A 653 9.88 4.49 17.42
CA ASP A 653 11.31 4.42 17.76
C ASP A 653 11.90 3.03 17.48
N GLU A 654 11.15 1.95 17.77
CA GLU A 654 11.54 0.57 17.44
C GLU A 654 11.79 0.36 15.94
N ARG A 655 11.20 1.21 15.08
CA ARG A 655 11.38 1.17 13.62
C ARG A 655 12.33 2.24 13.10
N GLY A 656 13.22 2.75 13.96
CA GLY A 656 14.23 3.74 13.58
C GLY A 656 13.64 5.11 13.26
N GLY A 657 12.49 5.45 13.84
CA GLY A 657 11.88 6.77 13.72
C GLY A 657 10.93 6.95 12.52
N LYS A 658 10.68 5.90 11.72
CA LYS A 658 9.75 5.96 10.58
C LYS A 658 8.85 4.73 10.51
N ILE A 659 7.55 4.94 10.33
CA ILE A 659 6.55 3.85 10.26
C ILE A 659 5.36 4.29 9.40
N THR A 660 4.73 3.37 8.65
CA THR A 660 3.49 3.69 7.91
C THR A 660 2.31 3.85 8.86
N SER A 661 1.27 4.62 8.47
CA SER A 661 0.07 4.77 9.31
C SER A 661 -0.59 3.41 9.58
N ALA A 662 -0.62 2.54 8.58
CA ALA A 662 -1.10 1.16 8.70
C ALA A 662 -0.32 0.35 9.75
N ALA A 663 1.01 0.37 9.68
CA ALA A 663 1.85 -0.37 10.61
C ALA A 663 1.78 0.20 12.05
N LEU A 664 1.69 1.52 12.19
CA LEU A 664 1.53 2.18 13.49
C LEU A 664 0.17 1.84 14.12
N ALA A 665 -0.91 1.93 13.33
CA ALA A 665 -2.26 1.53 13.73
C ALA A 665 -2.27 0.09 14.26
N ARG A 666 -1.62 -0.85 13.54
CA ARG A 666 -1.47 -2.24 14.01
C ARG A 666 -0.68 -2.34 15.31
N ALA A 667 0.48 -1.71 15.38
CA ALA A 667 1.39 -1.81 16.52
C ALA A 667 0.72 -1.35 17.83
N ILE A 668 -0.10 -0.30 17.76
CA ILE A 668 -0.83 0.22 18.93
C ILE A 668 -2.28 -0.26 19.02
N GLN A 669 -2.67 -1.22 18.17
CA GLN A 669 -4.00 -1.84 18.08
C GLN A 669 -5.15 -0.81 18.00
N MET A 670 -4.97 0.20 17.15
CA MET A 670 -5.94 1.27 16.97
C MET A 670 -6.40 1.39 15.52
N PRO A 671 -7.70 1.61 15.26
CA PRO A 671 -8.20 1.81 13.89
C PRO A 671 -7.66 3.09 13.20
N PRO A 672 -7.50 3.10 11.86
CA PRO A 672 -6.92 4.22 11.10
C PRO A 672 -7.61 5.57 11.32
N LEU A 673 -8.94 5.59 11.39
CA LEU A 673 -9.69 6.83 11.54
C LEU A 673 -9.37 7.49 12.89
N ARG A 674 -9.17 6.67 13.93
CA ARG A 674 -8.75 7.13 15.27
C ARG A 674 -7.28 7.49 15.33
N LEU A 675 -6.43 6.82 14.55
CA LEU A 675 -5.01 7.13 14.47
C LEU A 675 -4.75 8.57 13.99
N ARG A 676 -5.49 9.05 12.99
CA ARG A 676 -5.34 10.44 12.53
C ARG A 676 -5.63 11.46 13.62
N GLY A 677 -6.71 11.25 14.36
CA GLY A 677 -7.06 12.09 15.51
C GLY A 677 -5.96 12.06 16.57
N LEU A 678 -5.45 10.86 16.90
CA LEU A 678 -4.35 10.69 17.84
C LEU A 678 -3.09 11.43 17.38
N LEU A 679 -2.68 11.26 16.12
CA LEU A 679 -1.50 11.91 15.56
C LEU A 679 -1.64 13.43 15.54
N ALA A 680 -2.80 13.96 15.13
CA ALA A 680 -3.04 15.40 15.17
C ALA A 680 -2.96 15.98 16.60
N ILE A 681 -3.37 15.22 17.62
CA ILE A 681 -3.20 15.64 19.01
C ILE A 681 -1.74 15.50 19.45
N ALA A 682 -1.07 14.40 19.12
CA ALA A 682 0.34 14.17 19.45
C ALA A 682 1.26 15.22 18.80
N GLN A 683 0.99 15.62 17.55
CA GLN A 683 1.70 16.70 16.87
C GLN A 683 1.54 18.03 17.60
N ARG A 684 0.36 18.35 18.13
CA ARG A 684 0.16 19.57 18.93
C ARG A 684 0.95 19.54 20.25
N VAL A 685 1.22 18.36 20.79
CA VAL A 685 2.01 18.21 22.03
C VAL A 685 3.51 18.25 21.73
N PHE A 686 3.95 17.64 20.62
CA PHE A 686 5.39 17.45 20.32
C PHE A 686 6.00 18.51 19.40
N ASN A 687 5.22 19.14 18.51
CA ASN A 687 5.76 20.10 17.54
C ASN A 687 5.79 21.51 18.14
N VAL A 688 6.77 21.73 19.03
CA VAL A 688 6.96 23.02 19.72
C VAL A 688 7.54 24.06 18.74
N ASP A 689 7.00 25.27 18.79
CA ASP A 689 7.41 26.43 17.97
C ASP A 689 7.40 26.18 16.45
N GLY A 690 6.55 25.26 15.99
CA GLY A 690 6.37 24.96 14.57
C GLY A 690 7.43 24.04 13.96
N TYR A 691 8.35 23.50 14.76
CA TYR A 691 9.29 22.47 14.32
C TYR A 691 8.63 21.09 14.31
N GLU A 692 8.80 20.34 13.22
CA GLU A 692 8.15 19.05 13.01
C GLU A 692 8.90 17.90 13.70
N VAL A 693 8.74 17.77 15.02
CA VAL A 693 9.23 16.60 15.78
C VAL A 693 8.51 15.32 15.38
N LEU A 694 7.19 15.41 15.22
CA LEU A 694 6.33 14.34 14.71
C LEU A 694 5.65 14.85 13.44
N SER A 695 5.92 14.21 12.30
CA SER A 695 5.29 14.55 11.03
C SER A 695 4.59 13.35 10.42
N ARG A 696 3.58 13.63 9.61
CA ARG A 696 2.90 12.64 8.77
C ARG A 696 2.92 13.17 7.35
N ASP A 697 3.51 12.40 6.45
CA ASP A 697 3.44 12.66 5.03
C ASP A 697 2.18 11.97 4.48
N ASP A 698 1.14 12.75 4.18
CA ASP A 698 -0.12 12.25 3.63
C ASP A 698 0.03 11.56 2.28
N VAL A 699 1.13 11.82 1.56
CA VAL A 699 1.39 11.25 0.24
C VAL A 699 2.01 9.87 0.33
N SER A 700 2.99 9.69 1.21
CA SER A 700 3.66 8.40 1.44
C SER A 700 3.03 7.59 2.57
N ASP A 701 1.97 8.12 3.19
CA ASP A 701 1.30 7.59 4.39
C ASP A 701 2.28 7.17 5.50
N THR A 702 3.38 7.92 5.64
CA THR A 702 4.47 7.63 6.56
C THR A 702 4.48 8.64 7.71
N ILE A 703 4.57 8.14 8.94
CA ILE A 703 4.83 8.91 10.15
C ILE A 703 6.33 8.90 10.42
N GLN A 704 6.88 10.07 10.72
CA GLN A 704 8.27 10.25 11.11
C GLN A 704 8.36 10.92 12.49
N LEU A 705 9.24 10.38 13.33
CA LEU A 705 9.65 10.93 14.61
C LEU A 705 11.12 11.35 14.51
N ASP A 706 11.40 12.66 14.64
CA ASP A 706 12.75 13.17 14.85
C ASP A 706 13.08 13.13 16.34
N ARG A 707 13.62 12.00 16.79
CA ARG A 707 14.01 11.80 18.18
C ARG A 707 15.06 12.80 18.65
N ALA A 708 16.03 13.16 17.82
CA ALA A 708 17.10 14.07 18.21
C ALA A 708 16.54 15.47 18.49
N LEU A 709 15.63 15.92 17.64
CA LEU A 709 14.92 17.18 17.82
C LEU A 709 13.98 17.15 19.03
N LEU A 710 13.25 16.04 19.24
CA LEU A 710 12.41 15.85 20.43
C LEU A 710 13.23 15.99 21.71
N LEU A 711 14.33 15.25 21.83
CA LEU A 711 15.16 15.29 23.04
C LEU A 711 15.69 16.70 23.31
N LYS A 712 16.05 17.44 22.25
CA LYS A 712 16.51 18.83 22.35
C LYS A 712 15.43 19.80 22.80
N GLN A 713 14.20 19.66 22.30
CA GLN A 713 13.09 20.56 22.63
C GLN A 713 12.51 20.33 24.02
N PHE A 714 12.60 19.10 24.54
CA PHE A 714 12.08 18.73 25.85
C PHE A 714 13.14 18.75 26.96
N ASP A 715 14.30 19.37 26.71
CA ASP A 715 15.44 19.48 27.64
C ASP A 715 15.94 18.12 28.16
N LEU A 716 15.97 17.12 27.28
CA LEU A 716 16.37 15.73 27.58
C LEU A 716 17.77 15.37 27.06
N VAL A 717 18.47 16.31 26.43
CA VAL A 717 19.85 16.12 25.94
C VAL A 717 20.81 16.20 27.12
N GLU A 718 21.68 15.20 27.27
CA GLU A 718 22.85 15.27 28.16
C GLU A 718 24.05 15.93 27.46
#